data_AF-A0A7C6R549-F1
#
_entry.id   AF-A0A7C6R549-F1
#
_cell.length_a   1.000
_cell.length_b   1.000
_cell.length_c   1.000
_cell.angle_alpha   90.00
_cell.angle_beta   90.00
_cell.angle_gamma   90.00
#
_symmetry.space_group_name_H-M   'P 1'
#
loop_
_entity.id
_entity.type
_entity.pdbx_description
1 polymer ?
#
loop_
_entity_poly.entity_id
_entity_poly.type
_entity_poly.pdbx_seq_one_letter_code
_entity_poly.pdbx_strand_id
1 'polypeptide(L)'
;MKNVPDYFGSLVFDDRAMRATLPPDVYDSLKKTINEGKELDISVANVVAAAMKEWAISKGATHFTHWFQPLTGITAEKHDSFISPLPGGGVIMEFSGKELIKGEPDASSFPSGGLRATFEARGYTAWDPTSYAFIKGKTLCIPTAFCSYDGHALDKKTPLLRSMEALNKQALRILRLFGNTTAKCVRPYVGPEQEYFLVTKELYDQRPDLRFTGRTLFGAKPPRGQELEDHYFGSIKPRVEAFMQELNKELWKLGVLAKTEHNEVAPGQHEIAPIYTTANIATDHNQLVMELLQKVALKHGLVCLLHEKPFAGVNGSGKHNNWSIATDTGQNLLSPGETPYENAQFLLFLCAVIKAVDDYQDLLRLSVATAGNDHRLGANEAPPAVVSIFLGDELTAVLEAIESGTPYRGSEKTQLKLGVDVLPKFHRDNTDRNRTSPFAFTGNKFEFRMVGSSNSIACANIMLNSAVAESLKIFADTLEAAEDFEAALNELIKKTIKEHKRIIFNGNGYDESWIKEATEKRGLLNYRTTPDCMPHLLDKKNVDMLTRHGVYTYEELKSRCEIMLDNYCKTVIIEANTMVNMAKTQIAPAVETYAADVARAAASKKTLDSGISLSYETGLVRKLSALTERIAAKAEELENAVLALQNMQDVGAKSVTIRDNILNLMGELRLACDEAETLTAKSYWPFPTYADLLFCVR
;
A
#
# COMPACT_ATOMS: atom_id res chain seq x y z
N MET A 1 -22.96 19.30 -21.88
CA MET A 1 -21.90 18.77 -20.99
C MET A 1 -20.96 17.91 -21.84
N LYS A 2 -19.65 17.92 -21.55
CA LYS A 2 -18.74 16.90 -22.13
C LYS A 2 -18.98 15.58 -21.40
N ASN A 3 -19.19 14.49 -22.13
CA ASN A 3 -19.35 13.17 -21.54
C ASN A 3 -17.99 12.59 -21.16
N VAL A 4 -17.95 11.56 -20.29
CA VAL A 4 -16.68 10.94 -19.83
C VAL A 4 -15.71 10.60 -20.98
N PRO A 5 -16.15 10.00 -22.10
CA PRO A 5 -15.25 9.70 -23.22
C PRO A 5 -14.56 10.93 -23.83
N ASP A 6 -15.18 12.11 -23.78
CA ASP A 6 -14.66 13.34 -24.39
C ASP A 6 -13.44 13.91 -23.64
N TYR A 7 -13.31 13.61 -22.35
CA TYR A 7 -12.22 14.12 -21.52
C TYR A 7 -11.35 13.04 -20.88
N PHE A 8 -11.69 11.76 -21.04
CA PHE A 8 -10.90 10.65 -20.55
C PHE A 8 -9.49 10.63 -21.18
N GLY A 9 -8.46 10.65 -20.34
CA GLY A 9 -7.06 10.75 -20.75
C GLY A 9 -6.70 12.08 -21.41
N SER A 10 -7.54 13.12 -21.30
CA SER A 10 -7.30 14.41 -21.97
C SER A 10 -6.07 15.18 -21.48
N LEU A 11 -5.51 14.77 -20.34
CA LEU A 11 -4.26 15.27 -19.75
C LEU A 11 -3.12 14.24 -19.80
N VAL A 12 -3.22 13.24 -20.68
CA VAL A 12 -2.19 12.20 -20.87
C VAL A 12 -1.67 12.24 -22.29
N PHE A 13 -0.34 12.17 -22.45
CA PHE A 13 0.32 12.04 -23.75
C PHE A 13 0.32 10.56 -24.17
N ASP A 14 -0.88 10.02 -24.34
CA ASP A 14 -1.14 8.61 -24.68
C ASP A 14 -0.93 8.30 -26.17
N ASP A 15 -1.20 7.06 -26.59
CA ASP A 15 -1.13 6.66 -28.00
C ASP A 15 -1.95 7.55 -28.95
N ARG A 16 -3.08 8.13 -28.50
CA ARG A 16 -3.92 9.00 -29.32
C ARG A 16 -3.25 10.36 -29.50
N ALA A 17 -2.74 10.93 -28.41
CA ALA A 17 -1.98 12.18 -28.45
C ALA A 17 -0.71 12.02 -29.30
N MET A 18 0.07 10.96 -29.05
CA MET A 18 1.30 10.67 -29.79
C MET A 18 1.04 10.52 -31.29
N ARG A 19 0.03 9.77 -31.73
CA ARG A 19 -0.31 9.63 -33.16
C ARG A 19 -0.79 10.93 -33.80
N ALA A 20 -1.39 11.83 -33.02
CA ALA A 20 -1.86 13.12 -33.52
C ALA A 20 -0.73 14.16 -33.65
N THR A 21 0.35 14.02 -32.88
CA THR A 21 1.42 15.02 -32.79
C THR A 21 2.76 14.57 -33.39
N LEU A 22 3.04 13.26 -33.42
CA LEU A 22 4.31 12.72 -33.90
C LEU A 22 4.22 12.32 -35.39
N PRO A 23 5.32 12.48 -36.16
CA PRO A 23 5.45 11.83 -37.46
C PRO A 23 5.27 10.30 -37.35
N PRO A 24 4.65 9.62 -38.35
CA PRO A 24 4.35 8.19 -38.29
C PRO A 24 5.59 7.30 -38.05
N ASP A 25 6.71 7.62 -38.69
CA ASP A 25 7.98 6.91 -38.57
C ASP A 25 8.58 7.05 -37.16
N VAL A 26 8.49 8.24 -36.57
CA VAL A 26 8.93 8.52 -35.19
C VAL A 26 8.05 7.77 -34.17
N TYR A 27 6.73 7.76 -34.39
CA TYR A 27 5.80 7.01 -33.55
C TYR A 27 6.07 5.51 -33.58
N ASP A 28 6.23 4.93 -34.78
CA ASP A 28 6.50 3.50 -34.94
C ASP A 28 7.86 3.12 -34.34
N SER A 29 8.88 3.98 -34.50
CA SER A 29 10.19 3.82 -33.86
C SER A 29 10.08 3.83 -32.33
N LEU A 30 9.39 4.81 -31.75
CA LEU A 30 9.17 4.90 -30.30
C LEU A 30 8.43 3.66 -29.77
N LYS A 31 7.35 3.23 -30.43
CA LYS A 31 6.60 2.02 -30.03
C LYS A 31 7.45 0.77 -30.13
N LYS A 32 8.30 0.66 -31.16
CA LYS A 32 9.24 -0.45 -31.29
C LYS A 32 10.25 -0.45 -30.14
N THR A 33 10.81 0.70 -29.79
CA THR A 33 11.73 0.84 -28.66
C THR A 33 11.08 0.45 -27.33
N ILE A 34 9.84 0.88 -27.08
CA ILE A 34 9.06 0.50 -25.88
C ILE A 34 8.79 -1.00 -25.85
N ASN A 35 8.41 -1.60 -26.98
CA ASN A 35 8.05 -3.02 -27.06
C ASN A 35 9.27 -3.95 -27.00
N GLU A 36 10.40 -3.53 -27.57
CA GLU A 36 11.63 -4.33 -27.64
C GLU A 36 12.61 -4.01 -26.49
N GLY A 37 12.32 -3.03 -25.63
CA GLY A 37 13.17 -2.63 -24.51
C GLY A 37 14.53 -2.08 -24.93
N LYS A 38 14.60 -1.39 -26.08
CA LYS A 38 15.84 -0.86 -26.64
C LYS A 38 16.14 0.56 -26.14
N GLU A 39 17.37 1.03 -26.33
CA GLU A 39 17.72 2.43 -26.10
C GLU A 39 17.01 3.34 -27.11
N LEU A 40 16.59 4.51 -26.64
CA LEU A 40 15.94 5.51 -27.45
C LEU A 40 16.97 6.35 -28.21
N ASP A 41 16.85 6.38 -29.54
CA ASP A 41 17.69 7.24 -30.38
C ASP A 41 17.45 8.72 -30.04
N ILE A 42 18.54 9.49 -29.88
CA ILE A 42 18.47 10.90 -29.50
C ILE A 42 17.73 11.76 -30.54
N SER A 43 17.77 11.39 -31.82
CA SER A 43 17.02 12.06 -32.88
C SER A 43 15.51 11.88 -32.69
N VAL A 44 15.06 10.65 -32.38
CA VAL A 44 13.67 10.32 -32.03
C VAL A 44 13.27 11.08 -30.76
N ALA A 45 14.12 11.07 -29.73
CA ALA A 45 13.86 11.76 -28.47
C ALA A 45 13.67 13.28 -28.63
N ASN A 46 14.44 13.94 -29.49
CA ASN A 46 14.28 15.37 -29.75
C ASN A 46 12.92 15.68 -30.40
N VAL A 47 12.48 14.86 -31.35
CA VAL A 47 11.16 15.03 -31.98
C VAL A 47 10.04 14.78 -30.96
N VAL A 48 10.18 13.74 -30.13
CA VAL A 48 9.22 13.43 -29.07
C VAL A 48 9.14 14.56 -28.03
N ALA A 49 10.29 15.09 -27.58
CA ALA A 49 10.33 16.20 -26.64
C ALA A 49 9.63 17.45 -27.21
N ALA A 50 9.92 17.82 -28.45
CA ALA A 50 9.28 18.96 -29.11
C ALA A 50 7.75 18.77 -29.18
N ALA A 51 7.27 17.61 -29.63
CA ALA A 51 5.84 17.31 -29.72
C ALA A 51 5.16 17.29 -28.34
N MET A 52 5.80 16.68 -27.33
CA MET A 52 5.29 16.61 -25.97
C MET A 52 5.20 18.00 -25.34
N LYS A 53 6.19 18.88 -25.58
CA LYS A 53 6.18 20.27 -25.15
C LYS A 53 5.05 21.07 -25.79
N GLU A 54 4.92 21.03 -27.12
CA GLU A 54 3.84 21.74 -27.82
C GLU A 54 2.45 21.24 -27.38
N TRP A 55 2.28 19.92 -27.23
CA TRP A 55 1.08 19.35 -26.64
C TRP A 55 0.82 19.88 -25.22
N ALA A 56 1.84 19.90 -24.35
CA ALA A 56 1.69 20.35 -22.97
C ALA A 56 1.35 21.85 -22.90
N ILE A 57 2.00 22.69 -23.69
CA ILE A 57 1.72 24.13 -23.79
C ILE A 57 0.30 24.36 -24.29
N SER A 58 -0.19 23.57 -25.26
CA SER A 58 -1.58 23.66 -25.75
C SER A 58 -2.63 23.39 -24.65
N LYS A 59 -2.23 22.69 -23.58
CA LYS A 59 -3.04 22.42 -22.37
C LYS A 59 -2.76 23.42 -21.23
N GLY A 60 -1.91 24.42 -21.46
CA GLY A 60 -1.57 25.47 -20.49
C GLY A 60 -0.41 25.12 -19.57
N ALA A 61 0.39 24.10 -19.89
CA ALA A 61 1.61 23.81 -19.14
C ALA A 61 2.66 24.91 -19.35
N THR A 62 3.37 25.22 -18.28
CA THR A 62 4.44 26.24 -18.24
C THR A 62 5.77 25.67 -17.76
N HIS A 63 5.71 24.50 -17.11
CA HIS A 63 6.83 23.79 -16.53
C HIS A 63 6.80 22.32 -16.95
N PHE A 64 7.92 21.64 -16.78
CA PHE A 64 8.02 20.19 -16.79
C PHE A 64 8.72 19.70 -15.52
N THR A 65 8.55 18.42 -15.21
CA THR A 65 9.23 17.74 -14.11
C THR A 65 9.48 16.29 -14.47
N HIS A 66 10.63 15.78 -14.06
CA HIS A 66 10.84 14.34 -13.89
C HIS A 66 10.05 13.92 -12.65
N TRP A 67 9.09 13.03 -12.82
CA TRP A 67 8.19 12.55 -11.77
C TRP A 67 8.61 11.14 -11.38
N PHE A 68 9.10 10.97 -10.15
CA PHE A 68 9.68 9.71 -9.68
C PHE A 68 9.23 9.38 -8.25
N GLN A 69 9.46 8.13 -7.85
CA GLN A 69 9.06 7.59 -6.54
C GLN A 69 10.30 7.21 -5.72
N PRO A 70 10.92 8.15 -4.98
CA PRO A 70 12.05 7.84 -4.11
C PRO A 70 11.65 6.96 -2.93
N LEU A 71 12.63 6.55 -2.12
CA LEU A 71 12.44 5.67 -0.96
C LEU A 71 11.67 6.29 0.22
N THR A 72 11.18 7.52 0.09
CA THR A 72 10.29 8.18 1.04
C THR A 72 8.85 7.64 1.00
N GLY A 73 8.46 6.94 -0.06
CA GLY A 73 7.12 6.35 -0.22
C GLY A 73 6.09 7.21 -0.95
N ILE A 74 6.39 8.50 -1.14
CA ILE A 74 5.60 9.46 -1.93
C ILE A 74 6.37 9.85 -3.21
N THR A 75 5.70 10.50 -4.16
CA THR A 75 6.33 10.99 -5.38
C THR A 75 7.10 12.29 -5.16
N ALA A 76 8.16 12.51 -5.92
CA ALA A 76 8.96 13.74 -5.90
C ALA A 76 8.99 14.41 -7.27
N GLU A 77 9.12 15.74 -7.24
CA GLU A 77 9.07 16.62 -8.42
C GLU A 77 10.04 17.80 -8.26
N LYS A 78 10.68 18.18 -9.36
CA LYS A 78 11.43 19.43 -9.51
C LYS A 78 10.88 20.13 -10.75
N HIS A 79 10.29 21.30 -10.58
CA HIS A 79 9.62 22.00 -11.67
C HIS A 79 10.60 22.94 -12.37
N ASP A 80 10.95 22.59 -13.60
CA ASP A 80 11.77 23.41 -14.49
C ASP A 80 10.85 24.10 -15.50
N SER A 81 11.04 25.40 -15.72
CA SER A 81 10.26 26.13 -16.73
C SER A 81 10.77 25.78 -18.13
N PHE A 82 9.88 25.78 -19.13
CA PHE A 82 10.30 25.71 -20.53
C PHE A 82 11.02 26.98 -21.01
N ILE A 83 11.04 28.05 -20.22
CA ILE A 83 11.60 29.35 -20.63
C ILE A 83 13.11 29.24 -20.86
N SER A 84 13.54 29.68 -22.05
CA SER A 84 14.94 29.86 -22.44
C SER A 84 15.15 31.29 -22.96
N PRO A 85 16.17 32.02 -22.48
CA PRO A 85 16.39 33.41 -22.85
C PRO A 85 16.97 33.55 -24.27
N LEU A 86 16.45 34.50 -25.05
CA LEU A 86 17.04 34.89 -26.32
C LEU A 86 18.08 36.01 -26.14
N PRO A 87 19.15 36.05 -26.96
CA PRO A 87 20.19 37.10 -26.90
C PRO A 87 19.69 38.55 -27.01
N GLY A 88 18.46 38.77 -27.52
CA GLY A 88 17.83 40.09 -27.69
C GLY A 88 16.86 40.51 -26.57
N GLY A 89 16.77 39.78 -25.44
CA GLY A 89 15.89 40.14 -24.32
C GLY A 89 14.46 39.59 -24.37
N GLY A 90 14.16 38.71 -25.32
CA GLY A 90 12.92 37.92 -25.38
C GLY A 90 13.09 36.52 -24.78
N VAL A 91 12.00 35.75 -24.72
CA VAL A 91 12.00 34.36 -24.25
C VAL A 91 11.38 33.43 -25.28
N ILE A 92 11.85 32.18 -25.32
CA ILE A 92 11.23 31.09 -26.06
C ILE A 92 10.97 29.91 -25.13
N MET A 93 10.07 29.01 -25.54
CA MET A 93 9.77 27.80 -24.80
C MET A 93 10.52 26.62 -25.45
N GLU A 94 11.54 26.11 -24.78
CA GLU A 94 12.38 25.00 -25.23
C GLU A 94 12.21 23.78 -24.33
N PHE A 95 12.33 22.60 -24.94
CA PHE A 95 12.41 21.33 -24.25
C PHE A 95 13.12 20.34 -25.17
N SER A 96 14.32 19.91 -24.77
CA SER A 96 15.19 19.07 -25.60
C SER A 96 15.01 17.59 -25.31
N GLY A 97 15.39 16.72 -26.27
CA GLY A 97 15.44 15.28 -26.05
C GLY A 97 16.40 14.87 -24.93
N LYS A 98 17.43 15.68 -24.67
CA LYS A 98 18.35 15.46 -23.53
C LYS A 98 17.64 15.63 -22.19
N GLU A 99 16.86 16.70 -22.04
CA GLU A 99 16.06 16.97 -20.84
C GLU A 99 14.89 16.00 -20.69
N LEU A 100 14.37 15.45 -21.79
CA LEU A 100 13.38 14.37 -21.76
C LEU A 100 13.98 13.07 -21.24
N ILE A 101 15.08 12.60 -21.84
CA ILE A 101 15.67 11.30 -21.49
C ILE A 101 16.23 11.32 -20.08
N LYS A 102 16.87 12.43 -19.67
CA LYS A 102 17.65 12.49 -18.44
C LYS A 102 17.44 13.79 -17.69
N GLY A 103 17.22 13.69 -16.38
CA GLY A 103 17.29 14.80 -15.44
C GLY A 103 18.41 14.62 -14.41
N GLU A 104 18.76 15.70 -13.73
CA GLU A 104 19.75 15.73 -12.65
C GLU A 104 19.15 16.44 -11.42
N PRO A 105 18.44 15.72 -10.54
CA PRO A 105 18.01 16.27 -9.26
C PRO A 105 19.14 16.22 -8.22
N ASP A 106 19.04 17.07 -7.19
CA ASP A 106 19.81 16.91 -5.97
C ASP A 106 19.25 15.70 -5.20
N ALA A 107 20.09 14.68 -5.12
CA ALA A 107 19.81 13.40 -4.49
C ALA A 107 20.34 13.29 -3.05
N SER A 108 20.98 14.33 -2.50
CA SER A 108 21.52 14.31 -1.12
C SER A 108 20.43 14.28 -0.05
N SER A 109 19.26 14.85 -0.34
CA SER A 109 18.15 14.98 0.61
C SER A 109 17.21 13.77 0.63
N PHE A 110 17.38 12.81 -0.30
CA PHE A 110 16.59 11.58 -0.30
C PHE A 110 17.24 10.50 0.54
N PRO A 111 16.45 9.63 1.22
CA PRO A 111 17.00 8.51 1.97
C PRO A 111 17.86 7.60 1.09
N SER A 112 19.12 7.40 1.48
CA SER A 112 20.11 6.63 0.72
C SER A 112 20.69 5.43 1.48
N GLY A 113 20.43 5.29 2.78
CA GLY A 113 20.86 4.14 3.59
C GLY A 113 22.37 3.90 3.49
N GLY A 114 23.16 4.97 3.55
CA GLY A 114 24.62 4.90 3.47
C GLY A 114 25.21 4.68 2.07
N LEU A 115 24.39 4.50 1.01
CA LEU A 115 24.87 4.39 -0.38
C LEU A 115 25.48 5.68 -0.92
N ARG A 116 25.38 6.77 -0.16
CA ARG A 116 25.92 8.07 -0.53
C ARG A 116 26.50 8.77 0.68
N ALA A 117 27.62 9.45 0.48
CA ALA A 117 28.12 10.38 1.48
C ALA A 117 27.24 11.64 1.52
N THR A 118 27.10 12.24 2.70
CA THR A 118 26.22 13.42 2.92
C THR A 118 26.65 14.67 2.15
N PHE A 119 27.89 14.74 1.66
CA PHE A 119 28.40 15.85 0.84
C PHE A 119 28.23 15.64 -0.67
N GLU A 120 27.76 14.46 -1.10
CA GLU A 120 27.56 14.15 -2.52
C GLU A 120 26.09 14.41 -2.91
N ALA A 121 25.86 15.32 -3.84
CA ALA A 121 24.51 15.76 -4.22
C ALA A 121 23.98 15.10 -5.50
N ARG A 122 24.82 14.79 -6.49
CA ARG A 122 24.37 14.40 -7.84
C ARG A 122 23.60 13.06 -7.88
N GLY A 123 22.40 13.05 -8.47
CA GLY A 123 21.67 11.84 -8.85
C GLY A 123 21.11 11.99 -10.27
N TYR A 124 20.55 10.91 -10.82
CA TYR A 124 20.03 10.94 -12.19
C TYR A 124 18.60 10.39 -12.26
N THR A 125 17.77 11.06 -13.04
CA THR A 125 16.47 10.52 -13.46
C THR A 125 16.54 10.09 -14.91
N ALA A 126 15.88 8.98 -15.24
CA ALA A 126 15.78 8.46 -16.60
C ALA A 126 14.32 8.24 -16.96
N TRP A 127 13.88 8.76 -18.11
CA TRP A 127 12.49 8.59 -18.55
C TRP A 127 12.13 7.11 -18.73
N ASP A 128 10.99 6.71 -18.16
CA ASP A 128 10.34 5.43 -18.42
C ASP A 128 9.28 5.62 -19.53
N PRO A 129 9.56 5.23 -20.78
CA PRO A 129 8.63 5.39 -21.88
C PRO A 129 7.48 4.35 -21.86
N THR A 130 7.51 3.40 -20.92
CA THR A 130 6.41 2.42 -20.72
C THR A 130 5.27 2.98 -19.87
N SER A 131 5.46 4.17 -19.27
CA SER A 131 4.43 4.94 -18.58
C SER A 131 4.26 6.30 -19.28
N TYR A 132 3.00 6.69 -19.55
CA TYR A 132 2.73 7.89 -20.32
C TYR A 132 3.01 9.17 -19.51
N ALA A 133 3.61 10.16 -20.16
CA ALA A 133 3.69 11.51 -19.60
C ALA A 133 2.28 12.10 -19.46
N PHE A 134 2.08 12.91 -18.43
CA PHE A 134 0.78 13.50 -18.12
C PHE A 134 0.93 14.93 -17.62
N ILE A 135 -0.17 15.68 -17.59
CA ILE A 135 -0.19 17.06 -17.09
C ILE A 135 -0.91 17.09 -15.75
N LYS A 136 -0.21 17.61 -14.75
CA LYS A 136 -0.78 17.87 -13.43
C LYS A 136 -0.65 19.35 -13.12
N GLY A 137 -1.79 20.01 -12.91
CA GLY A 137 -1.84 21.47 -12.77
C GLY A 137 -1.37 22.15 -14.06
N LYS A 138 -0.24 22.85 -14.02
CA LYS A 138 0.40 23.49 -15.19
C LYS A 138 1.79 22.93 -15.49
N THR A 139 2.03 21.68 -15.09
CA THR A 139 3.33 21.02 -15.21
C THR A 139 3.19 19.71 -15.99
N LEU A 140 4.05 19.53 -16.99
CA LEU A 140 4.25 18.25 -17.68
C LEU A 140 5.05 17.31 -16.78
N CYS A 141 4.44 16.24 -16.32
CA CYS A 141 5.06 15.21 -15.50
C CYS A 141 5.53 14.05 -16.38
N ILE A 142 6.83 13.75 -16.31
CA ILE A 142 7.49 12.70 -17.08
C ILE A 142 7.83 11.56 -16.12
N PRO A 143 7.16 10.40 -16.18
CA PRO A 143 7.45 9.27 -15.30
C PRO A 143 8.90 8.79 -15.47
N THR A 144 9.67 8.76 -14.39
CA THR A 144 11.11 8.47 -14.45
C THR A 144 11.55 7.48 -13.39
N ALA A 145 12.55 6.69 -13.74
CA ALA A 145 13.38 5.95 -12.80
C ALA A 145 14.42 6.90 -12.17
N PHE A 146 14.82 6.65 -10.92
CA PHE A 146 15.79 7.48 -10.20
C PHE A 146 16.92 6.64 -9.56
N CYS A 147 18.16 7.02 -9.88
CA CYS A 147 19.37 6.32 -9.44
C CYS A 147 20.43 7.26 -8.86
N SER A 148 21.33 6.68 -8.06
CA SER A 148 22.51 7.35 -7.53
C SER A 148 23.53 7.65 -8.63
N TYR A 149 24.57 8.42 -8.28
CA TYR A 149 25.70 8.68 -9.18
C TYR A 149 26.37 7.38 -9.67
N ASP A 150 26.50 6.37 -8.80
CA ASP A 150 27.11 5.07 -9.09
C ASP A 150 26.12 4.07 -9.74
N GLY A 151 24.87 4.49 -10.01
CA GLY A 151 23.88 3.68 -10.70
C GLY A 151 23.01 2.79 -9.80
N HIS A 152 23.10 2.94 -8.47
CA HIS A 152 22.20 2.23 -7.54
C HIS A 152 20.78 2.79 -7.60
N ALA A 153 19.78 1.91 -7.54
CA ALA A 153 18.36 2.28 -7.56
C ALA A 153 17.94 2.91 -6.22
N LEU A 154 17.73 4.24 -6.24
CA LEU A 154 17.24 5.04 -5.11
C LEU A 154 15.72 5.29 -5.18
N ASP A 155 15.02 4.45 -5.94
CA ASP A 155 13.59 4.57 -6.20
C ASP A 155 12.86 3.24 -6.05
N LYS A 156 11.55 3.27 -6.21
CA LYS A 156 10.72 2.06 -6.24
C LYS A 156 10.45 1.55 -7.66
N LYS A 157 10.72 2.37 -8.68
CA LYS A 157 10.36 2.07 -10.08
C LYS A 157 11.39 1.17 -10.75
N THR A 158 12.68 1.46 -10.59
CA THR A 158 13.75 0.65 -11.19
C THR A 158 13.65 -0.83 -10.76
N PRO A 159 13.52 -1.17 -9.46
CA PRO A 159 13.42 -2.56 -9.05
C PRO A 159 12.09 -3.21 -9.48
N LEU A 160 11.01 -2.43 -9.58
CA LEU A 160 9.74 -2.92 -10.10
C LEU A 160 9.90 -3.36 -11.56
N LEU A 161 10.47 -2.51 -12.42
CA LEU A 161 10.73 -2.85 -13.82
C LEU A 161 11.66 -4.07 -13.96
N ARG A 162 12.73 -4.15 -13.16
CA ARG A 162 13.64 -5.31 -13.13
C ARG A 162 12.91 -6.60 -12.73
N SER A 163 12.06 -6.56 -11.71
CA SER A 163 11.27 -7.73 -11.28
C SER A 163 10.23 -8.18 -12.32
N MET A 164 9.61 -7.22 -13.03
CA MET A 164 8.70 -7.51 -14.14
C MET A 164 9.44 -8.20 -15.28
N GLU A 165 10.65 -7.76 -15.60
CA GLU A 165 11.48 -8.38 -16.64
C GLU A 165 11.97 -9.78 -16.23
N ALA A 166 12.38 -9.95 -14.97
CA ALA A 166 12.73 -11.26 -14.43
C ALA A 166 11.56 -12.25 -14.55
N LEU A 167 10.35 -11.83 -14.19
CA LEU A 167 9.14 -12.63 -14.33
C LEU A 167 8.82 -12.95 -15.81
N ASN A 168 8.87 -11.93 -16.67
CA ASN A 168 8.66 -12.05 -18.12
C ASN A 168 9.56 -13.14 -18.72
N LYS A 169 10.87 -13.06 -18.46
CA LYS A 169 11.86 -14.00 -18.98
C LYS A 169 11.56 -15.44 -18.60
N GLN A 170 11.27 -15.71 -17.33
CA GLN A 170 11.05 -17.09 -16.85
C GLN A 170 9.67 -17.61 -17.27
N ALA A 171 8.64 -16.77 -17.26
CA ALA A 171 7.32 -17.16 -17.73
C ALA A 171 7.33 -17.51 -19.23
N LEU A 172 8.06 -16.76 -20.06
CA LEU A 172 8.21 -17.09 -21.48
C LEU A 172 8.88 -18.45 -21.71
N ARG A 173 9.92 -18.80 -20.93
CA ARG A 173 10.56 -20.13 -21.02
C ARG A 173 9.53 -21.25 -20.79
N ILE A 174 8.74 -21.13 -19.73
CA ILE A 174 7.64 -22.06 -19.46
C ILE A 174 6.65 -22.11 -20.63
N LEU A 175 6.20 -20.96 -21.13
CA LEU A 175 5.26 -20.92 -22.27
C LEU A 175 5.83 -21.60 -23.53
N ARG A 176 7.14 -21.52 -23.78
CA ARG A 176 7.77 -22.22 -24.90
C ARG A 176 7.71 -23.74 -24.74
N LEU A 177 7.85 -24.24 -23.51
CA LEU A 177 7.71 -25.68 -23.23
C LEU A 177 6.28 -26.19 -23.50
N PHE A 178 5.26 -25.36 -23.26
CA PHE A 178 3.86 -25.65 -23.63
C PHE A 178 3.54 -25.36 -25.12
N GLY A 179 4.55 -25.10 -25.95
CA GLY A 179 4.39 -24.91 -27.40
C GLY A 179 3.87 -23.54 -27.83
N ASN A 180 3.71 -22.57 -26.91
CA ASN A 180 3.32 -21.22 -27.27
C ASN A 180 4.50 -20.51 -27.95
N THR A 181 4.36 -20.16 -29.22
CA THR A 181 5.38 -19.42 -30.01
C THR A 181 4.94 -17.99 -30.35
N THR A 182 3.70 -17.61 -30.01
CA THR A 182 3.08 -16.34 -30.41
C THR A 182 3.25 -15.23 -29.39
N ALA A 183 3.20 -15.56 -28.09
CA ALA A 183 3.40 -14.58 -27.02
C ALA A 183 4.83 -14.03 -27.09
N LYS A 184 4.98 -12.71 -27.08
CA LYS A 184 6.30 -12.04 -27.10
C LYS A 184 6.73 -11.59 -25.71
N CYS A 185 5.78 -11.33 -24.82
CA CYS A 185 6.07 -10.99 -23.44
C CYS A 185 4.92 -11.37 -22.51
N VAL A 186 5.26 -11.53 -21.25
CA VAL A 186 4.37 -11.81 -20.14
C VAL A 186 4.49 -10.67 -19.14
N ARG A 187 3.37 -10.09 -18.73
CA ARG A 187 3.35 -8.94 -17.82
C ARG A 187 2.50 -9.26 -16.58
N PRO A 188 2.94 -8.83 -15.38
CA PRO A 188 2.08 -8.80 -14.23
C PRO A 188 1.08 -7.63 -14.35
N TYR A 189 -0.15 -7.89 -13.94
CA TYR A 189 -1.25 -6.93 -13.86
C TYR A 189 -1.69 -6.76 -12.42
N VAL A 190 -2.06 -5.54 -12.05
CA VAL A 190 -2.44 -5.19 -10.68
C VAL A 190 -3.68 -4.29 -10.67
N GLY A 191 -4.66 -4.64 -9.84
CA GLY A 191 -5.82 -3.81 -9.49
C GLY A 191 -5.82 -3.48 -8.00
N PRO A 192 -5.30 -2.30 -7.60
CA PRO A 192 -5.26 -1.91 -6.18
C PRO A 192 -6.62 -1.34 -5.73
N GLU A 193 -7.17 -1.90 -4.66
CA GLU A 193 -8.35 -1.35 -3.95
C GLU A 193 -7.83 -0.40 -2.87
N GLN A 194 -8.20 0.88 -2.89
CA GLN A 194 -7.65 1.90 -2.00
C GLN A 194 -8.68 2.32 -0.96
N GLU A 195 -8.48 1.91 0.29
CA GLU A 195 -9.27 2.39 1.42
C GLU A 195 -8.70 3.68 2.02
N TYR A 196 -9.56 4.51 2.60
CA TYR A 196 -9.22 5.77 3.25
C TYR A 196 -10.32 6.26 4.20
N PHE A 197 -9.99 7.19 5.10
CA PHE A 197 -10.98 7.91 5.91
C PHE A 197 -11.13 9.37 5.49
N LEU A 198 -12.33 9.93 5.63
CA LEU A 198 -12.59 11.36 5.47
C LEU A 198 -13.00 11.98 6.81
N VAL A 199 -12.33 13.07 7.19
CA VAL A 199 -12.71 13.92 8.33
C VAL A 199 -12.89 15.35 7.87
N THR A 200 -13.75 16.12 8.55
CA THR A 200 -13.87 17.55 8.32
C THR A 200 -12.58 18.27 8.68
N LYS A 201 -12.12 19.20 7.83
CA LYS A 201 -10.88 19.94 8.03
C LYS A 201 -10.87 20.70 9.36
N GLU A 202 -12.02 21.24 9.77
CA GLU A 202 -12.15 22.01 11.01
C GLU A 202 -11.82 21.18 12.26
N LEU A 203 -12.23 19.91 12.29
CA LEU A 203 -11.92 19.01 13.42
C LEU A 203 -10.52 18.42 13.31
N TYR A 204 -10.04 18.16 12.09
CA TYR A 204 -8.66 17.73 11.86
C TYR A 204 -7.65 18.77 12.35
N ASP A 205 -7.90 20.05 12.08
CA ASP A 205 -6.99 21.14 12.47
C ASP A 205 -6.84 21.28 14.00
N GLN A 206 -7.85 20.82 14.75
CA GLN A 206 -7.89 20.77 16.23
C GLN A 206 -7.21 19.53 16.82
N ARG A 207 -6.68 18.62 16.00
CA ARG A 207 -6.02 17.37 16.44
C ARG A 207 -4.55 17.35 16.03
N PRO A 208 -3.63 17.85 16.87
CA PRO A 208 -2.20 17.86 16.57
C PRO A 208 -1.64 16.47 16.26
N ASP A 209 -2.13 15.44 16.92
CA ASP A 209 -1.77 14.05 16.62
C ASP A 209 -2.16 13.64 15.20
N LEU A 210 -3.41 13.85 14.77
CA LEU A 210 -3.80 13.58 13.38
C LEU A 210 -2.96 14.37 12.36
N ARG A 211 -2.56 15.59 12.71
CA ARG A 211 -1.75 16.45 11.83
C ARG A 211 -0.31 15.99 11.69
N PHE A 212 0.32 15.58 12.79
CA PHE A 212 1.74 15.24 12.80
C PHE A 212 2.00 13.76 12.50
N THR A 213 1.04 12.88 12.80
CA THR A 213 1.25 11.43 12.73
C THR A 213 0.27 10.74 11.78
N GLY A 214 -0.77 11.43 11.31
CA GLY A 214 -1.81 10.84 10.45
C GLY A 214 -2.79 9.93 11.18
N ARG A 215 -2.67 9.78 12.51
CA ARG A 215 -3.53 8.96 13.36
C ARG A 215 -3.78 9.61 14.72
N THR A 216 -4.85 9.18 15.39
CA THR A 216 -5.11 9.58 16.77
C THR A 216 -4.25 8.78 17.74
N LEU A 217 -3.52 9.48 18.61
CA LEU A 217 -2.69 8.87 19.66
C LEU A 217 -3.47 8.68 20.97
N PHE A 218 -4.48 9.53 21.18
CA PHE A 218 -5.45 9.46 22.27
C PHE A 218 -6.88 9.44 21.72
N GLY A 219 -7.79 8.85 22.46
CA GLY A 219 -9.21 8.87 22.15
C GLY A 219 -9.95 7.67 22.74
N ALA A 220 -10.89 7.97 23.63
CA ALA A 220 -11.78 6.98 24.20
C ALA A 220 -12.76 6.40 23.16
N LYS A 221 -13.11 5.12 23.33
CA LYS A 221 -14.09 4.45 22.45
C LYS A 221 -15.46 5.15 22.60
N PRO A 222 -16.09 5.59 21.49
CA PRO A 222 -17.41 6.22 21.56
C PRO A 222 -18.51 5.20 21.89
N PRO A 223 -19.68 5.62 22.41
CA PRO A 223 -20.81 4.73 22.65
C PRO A 223 -21.34 4.05 21.38
N ARG A 224 -21.19 4.71 20.23
CA ARG A 224 -21.42 4.15 18.89
C ARG A 224 -20.16 4.34 18.07
N GLY A 225 -19.52 3.25 17.67
CA GLY A 225 -18.45 3.19 16.69
C GLY A 225 -18.96 2.52 15.42
N GLN A 226 -18.66 1.23 15.28
CA GLN A 226 -18.99 0.42 14.10
C GLN A 226 -19.90 -0.78 14.40
N GLU A 227 -20.46 -0.88 15.62
CA GLU A 227 -21.19 -2.05 16.11
C GLU A 227 -22.42 -2.43 15.29
N LEU A 228 -22.97 -1.50 14.51
CA LEU A 228 -24.15 -1.75 13.66
C LEU A 228 -23.80 -2.22 12.25
N GLU A 229 -22.53 -2.11 11.83
CA GLU A 229 -22.05 -2.43 10.47
C GLU A 229 -22.88 -1.76 9.35
N ASP A 230 -23.61 -0.68 9.68
CA ASP A 230 -24.61 -0.03 8.82
C ASP A 230 -24.02 0.96 7.82
N HIS A 231 -22.71 1.18 7.90
CA HIS A 231 -21.98 2.04 6.98
C HIS A 231 -21.61 1.31 5.69
N TYR A 232 -21.30 0.01 5.75
CA TYR A 232 -20.85 -0.78 4.60
C TYR A 232 -21.94 -0.84 3.52
N PHE A 233 -21.63 -0.36 2.31
CA PHE A 233 -22.61 -0.15 1.22
C PHE A 233 -23.86 0.68 1.61
N GLY A 234 -23.79 1.41 2.73
CA GLY A 234 -24.80 2.38 3.11
C GLY A 234 -24.83 3.58 2.16
N SER A 235 -25.85 4.43 2.31
CA SER A 235 -25.98 5.65 1.49
C SER A 235 -24.76 6.57 1.66
N ILE A 236 -24.15 6.98 0.54
CA ILE A 236 -23.06 7.96 0.54
C ILE A 236 -23.66 9.34 0.84
N LYS A 237 -23.04 10.06 1.79
CA LYS A 237 -23.52 11.40 2.18
C LYS A 237 -23.26 12.42 1.07
N PRO A 238 -24.14 13.43 0.85
CA PRO A 238 -24.02 14.35 -0.28
C PRO A 238 -22.66 15.06 -0.39
N ARG A 239 -22.05 15.42 0.74
CA ARG A 239 -20.71 16.06 0.76
C ARG A 239 -19.60 15.09 0.31
N VAL A 240 -19.70 13.82 0.69
CA VAL A 240 -18.75 12.77 0.25
C VAL A 240 -18.96 12.46 -1.23
N GLU A 241 -20.21 12.39 -1.67
CA GLU A 241 -20.56 12.17 -3.08
C GLU A 241 -19.98 13.28 -3.96
N ALA A 242 -20.13 14.55 -3.58
CA ALA A 242 -19.55 15.68 -4.32
C ALA A 242 -18.02 15.59 -4.43
N PHE A 243 -17.35 15.16 -3.36
CA PHE A 243 -15.92 14.90 -3.35
C PHE A 243 -15.54 13.76 -4.32
N MET A 244 -16.24 12.62 -4.23
CA MET A 244 -16.03 11.44 -5.08
C MET A 244 -16.25 11.75 -6.57
N GLN A 245 -17.28 12.53 -6.90
CA GLN A 245 -17.55 12.98 -8.27
C GLN A 245 -16.41 13.85 -8.84
N GLU A 246 -15.85 14.78 -8.07
CA GLU A 246 -14.69 15.56 -8.51
C GLU A 246 -13.44 14.69 -8.63
N LEU A 247 -13.21 13.79 -7.67
CA LEU A 247 -12.09 12.85 -7.69
C LEU A 247 -12.11 11.99 -8.96
N ASN A 248 -13.24 11.36 -9.27
CA ASN A 248 -13.42 10.56 -10.48
C ASN A 248 -13.13 11.36 -11.74
N LYS A 249 -13.64 12.61 -11.81
CA LYS A 249 -13.40 13.49 -12.95
C LYS A 249 -11.90 13.80 -13.13
N GLU A 250 -11.18 14.10 -12.07
CA GLU A 250 -9.74 14.38 -12.14
C GLU A 250 -8.93 13.12 -12.50
N LEU A 251 -9.27 11.97 -11.93
CA LEU A 251 -8.65 10.68 -12.26
C LEU A 251 -8.88 10.27 -13.71
N TRP A 252 -10.10 10.40 -14.22
CA TRP A 252 -10.41 10.08 -15.61
C TRP A 252 -9.66 10.98 -16.59
N LYS A 253 -9.44 12.28 -16.28
CA LYS A 253 -8.60 13.15 -17.13
C LYS A 253 -7.16 12.65 -17.23
N LEU A 254 -6.65 12.02 -16.17
CA LEU A 254 -5.33 11.39 -16.10
C LEU A 254 -5.31 9.95 -16.62
N GLY A 255 -6.40 9.46 -17.22
CA GLY A 255 -6.47 8.12 -17.80
C GLY A 255 -6.59 6.99 -16.77
N VAL A 256 -6.79 7.31 -15.49
CA VAL A 256 -7.03 6.31 -14.44
C VAL A 256 -8.47 5.81 -14.56
N LEU A 257 -8.66 4.51 -14.72
CA LEU A 257 -9.97 3.87 -14.85
C LEU A 257 -10.64 3.66 -13.48
N ALA A 258 -10.87 4.74 -12.72
CA ALA A 258 -11.65 4.70 -11.48
C ALA A 258 -13.05 4.15 -11.77
N LYS A 259 -13.43 3.05 -11.11
CA LYS A 259 -14.60 2.25 -11.47
C LYS A 259 -15.58 2.04 -10.33
N THR A 260 -15.08 1.67 -9.16
CA THR A 260 -15.89 1.36 -7.98
C THR A 260 -15.55 2.34 -6.88
N GLU A 261 -16.58 2.84 -6.19
CA GLU A 261 -16.46 3.60 -4.96
C GLU A 261 -17.64 3.25 -4.04
N HIS A 262 -17.37 3.15 -2.73
CA HIS A 262 -18.41 2.89 -1.73
C HIS A 262 -17.95 3.28 -0.33
N ASN A 263 -18.89 3.26 0.59
CA ASN A 263 -18.61 3.28 2.03
C ASN A 263 -18.06 1.92 2.48
N GLU A 264 -17.05 1.97 3.34
CA GLU A 264 -16.45 0.82 4.01
C GLU A 264 -17.10 0.55 5.38
N VAL A 265 -16.62 -0.44 6.14
CA VAL A 265 -17.23 -0.90 7.39
C VAL A 265 -17.21 0.16 8.50
N ALA A 266 -16.09 0.87 8.69
CA ALA A 266 -16.02 1.90 9.74
C ALA A 266 -16.68 3.23 9.30
N PRO A 267 -17.29 3.99 10.22
CA PRO A 267 -17.86 5.29 9.89
C PRO A 267 -16.82 6.26 9.31
N GLY A 268 -17.16 6.87 8.17
CA GLY A 268 -16.27 7.79 7.47
C GLY A 268 -15.12 7.11 6.71
N GLN A 269 -15.10 5.77 6.66
CA GLN A 269 -14.21 4.99 5.82
C GLN A 269 -14.84 4.76 4.45
N HIS A 270 -14.02 4.85 3.39
CA HIS A 270 -14.45 4.68 2.01
C HIS A 270 -13.41 3.89 1.22
N GLU A 271 -13.82 3.36 0.07
CA GLU A 271 -12.94 2.69 -0.87
C GLU A 271 -13.07 3.30 -2.27
N ILE A 272 -11.96 3.31 -3.02
CA ILE A 272 -11.94 3.49 -4.48
C ILE A 272 -11.10 2.37 -5.13
N ALA A 273 -11.65 1.73 -6.17
CA ALA A 273 -10.95 0.70 -6.94
C ALA A 273 -10.91 1.04 -8.44
N PRO A 274 -9.72 1.30 -9.00
CA PRO A 274 -9.51 1.37 -10.44
C PRO A 274 -9.50 -0.02 -11.11
N ILE A 275 -9.83 -0.08 -12.40
CA ILE A 275 -9.61 -1.28 -13.21
C ILE A 275 -8.11 -1.59 -13.29
N TYR A 276 -7.77 -2.86 -13.18
CA TYR A 276 -6.39 -3.34 -13.23
C TYR A 276 -5.69 -2.95 -14.54
N THR A 277 -4.38 -2.78 -14.48
CA THR A 277 -3.49 -2.56 -15.63
C THR A 277 -2.12 -3.17 -15.34
N THR A 278 -1.14 -3.03 -16.23
CA THR A 278 0.22 -3.56 -15.99
C THR A 278 0.78 -3.01 -14.68
N ALA A 279 1.53 -3.82 -13.93
CA ALA A 279 1.99 -3.45 -12.58
C ALA A 279 2.71 -2.10 -12.52
N ASN A 280 3.47 -1.75 -13.56
CA ASN A 280 4.13 -0.45 -13.67
C ASN A 280 3.14 0.72 -13.71
N ILE A 281 2.15 0.67 -14.63
CA ILE A 281 1.14 1.72 -14.79
C ILE A 281 0.22 1.75 -13.56
N ALA A 282 -0.15 0.58 -13.01
CA ALA A 282 -0.98 0.49 -11.83
C ALA A 282 -0.32 1.15 -10.61
N THR A 283 1.01 1.03 -10.49
CA THR A 283 1.78 1.69 -9.43
C THR A 283 1.75 3.20 -9.58
N ASP A 284 1.95 3.73 -10.79
CA ASP A 284 1.88 5.17 -11.04
C ASP A 284 0.47 5.72 -10.81
N HIS A 285 -0.54 5.02 -11.32
CA HIS A 285 -1.94 5.37 -11.12
C HIS A 285 -2.31 5.37 -9.63
N ASN A 286 -1.84 4.39 -8.84
CA ASN A 286 -2.11 4.37 -7.40
C ASN A 286 -1.49 5.57 -6.66
N GLN A 287 -0.28 6.01 -7.04
CA GLN A 287 0.29 7.25 -6.49
C GLN A 287 -0.55 8.48 -6.81
N LEU A 288 -1.02 8.59 -8.06
CA LEU A 288 -1.92 9.67 -8.47
C LEU A 288 -3.26 9.62 -7.74
N VAL A 289 -3.80 8.42 -7.48
CA VAL A 289 -5.01 8.23 -6.67
C VAL A 289 -4.79 8.74 -5.25
N MET A 290 -3.71 8.31 -4.57
CA MET A 290 -3.42 8.75 -3.20
C MET A 290 -3.25 10.28 -3.11
N GLU A 291 -2.52 10.87 -4.06
CA GLU A 291 -2.32 12.32 -4.10
C GLU A 291 -3.62 13.09 -4.37
N LEU A 292 -4.43 12.64 -5.34
CA LEU A 292 -5.68 13.31 -5.69
C LEU A 292 -6.75 13.13 -4.62
N LEU A 293 -6.80 12.00 -3.92
CA LEU A 293 -7.65 11.81 -2.74
C LEU A 293 -7.41 12.93 -1.73
N GLN A 294 -6.15 13.20 -1.37
CA GLN A 294 -5.80 14.26 -0.43
C GLN A 294 -6.08 15.67 -0.99
N LYS A 295 -5.71 15.94 -2.24
CA LYS A 295 -5.88 17.26 -2.85
C LYS A 295 -7.35 17.62 -3.06
N VAL A 296 -8.18 16.69 -3.53
CA VAL A 296 -9.59 16.93 -3.77
C VAL A 296 -10.34 17.02 -2.44
N ALA A 297 -10.01 16.20 -1.44
CA ALA A 297 -10.63 16.29 -0.11
C ALA A 297 -10.51 17.71 0.47
N LEU A 298 -9.32 18.31 0.38
CA LEU A 298 -9.08 19.68 0.88
C LEU A 298 -9.97 20.74 0.22
N LYS A 299 -10.24 20.61 -1.09
CA LYS A 299 -11.15 21.53 -1.80
C LYS A 299 -12.60 21.45 -1.30
N HIS A 300 -13.00 20.30 -0.77
CA HIS A 300 -14.31 20.05 -0.20
C HIS A 300 -14.36 20.32 1.32
N GLY A 301 -13.32 20.93 1.88
CA GLY A 301 -13.18 21.18 3.33
C GLY A 301 -13.06 19.88 4.14
N LEU A 302 -12.57 18.82 3.51
CA LEU A 302 -12.31 17.51 4.10
C LEU A 302 -10.81 17.25 4.14
N VAL A 303 -10.38 16.28 4.93
CA VAL A 303 -9.02 15.75 4.95
C VAL A 303 -9.11 14.25 4.76
N CYS A 304 -8.39 13.75 3.75
CA CYS A 304 -8.26 12.32 3.49
C CYS A 304 -7.11 11.73 4.32
N LEU A 305 -7.42 10.77 5.18
CA LEU A 305 -6.46 10.02 5.98
C LEU A 305 -6.17 8.69 5.30
N LEU A 306 -4.90 8.48 4.91
CA LEU A 306 -4.41 7.25 4.28
C LEU A 306 -3.64 6.35 5.26
N HIS A 307 -3.57 6.71 6.54
CA HIS A 307 -2.92 5.91 7.55
C HIS A 307 -3.69 4.59 7.75
N GLU A 308 -3.00 3.48 7.99
CA GLU A 308 -3.61 2.14 8.07
C GLU A 308 -4.54 1.96 9.27
N LYS A 309 -4.28 2.70 10.34
CA LYS A 309 -5.10 2.70 11.57
C LYS A 309 -5.30 4.11 12.13
N PRO A 310 -6.10 4.98 11.47
CA PRO A 310 -6.26 6.36 11.91
C PRO A 310 -6.92 6.45 13.27
N PHE A 311 -7.90 5.58 13.55
CA PHE A 311 -8.63 5.50 14.81
C PHE A 311 -8.49 4.11 15.44
N ALA A 312 -8.22 4.05 16.74
CA ALA A 312 -8.17 2.79 17.49
C ALA A 312 -9.58 2.21 17.71
N GLY A 313 -9.71 0.88 17.73
CA GLY A 313 -10.97 0.20 18.07
C GLY A 313 -12.02 0.12 16.95
N VAL A 314 -11.73 0.60 15.74
CA VAL A 314 -12.55 0.43 14.52
C VAL A 314 -11.73 -0.24 13.41
N ASN A 315 -12.32 -0.57 12.26
CA ASN A 315 -11.62 -1.15 11.10
C ASN A 315 -10.47 -0.22 10.66
N GLY A 316 -9.39 -0.82 10.18
CA GLY A 316 -8.26 -0.08 9.59
C GLY A 316 -8.44 0.04 8.08
N SER A 317 -7.60 0.86 7.44
CA SER A 317 -7.59 1.04 5.99
C SER A 317 -6.52 0.19 5.32
N GLY A 318 -6.93 -0.76 4.49
CA GLY A 318 -6.07 -1.61 3.67
C GLY A 318 -5.81 -1.07 2.26
N LYS A 319 -4.99 -1.81 1.52
CA LYS A 319 -4.90 -1.69 0.07
C LYS A 319 -4.84 -3.07 -0.58
N HIS A 320 -5.96 -3.64 -1.02
CA HIS A 320 -5.89 -4.98 -1.60
C HIS A 320 -5.21 -4.96 -2.96
N ASN A 321 -4.13 -5.74 -3.11
CA ASN A 321 -3.35 -5.82 -4.33
C ASN A 321 -3.76 -7.06 -5.13
N ASN A 322 -4.74 -6.89 -6.02
CA ASN A 322 -5.20 -7.94 -6.93
C ASN A 322 -4.17 -8.16 -8.04
N TRP A 323 -3.37 -9.22 -7.94
CA TRP A 323 -2.25 -9.54 -8.83
C TRP A 323 -2.56 -10.72 -9.74
N SER A 324 -2.25 -10.57 -11.03
CA SER A 324 -2.30 -11.64 -12.02
C SER A 324 -1.16 -11.53 -13.03
N ILE A 325 -1.00 -12.54 -13.88
CA ILE A 325 0.01 -12.55 -14.94
C ILE A 325 -0.67 -12.88 -16.26
N ALA A 326 -0.40 -12.10 -17.31
CA ALA A 326 -0.96 -12.35 -18.64
C ALA A 326 0.05 -12.11 -19.77
N THR A 327 -0.14 -12.82 -20.88
CA THR A 327 0.62 -12.62 -22.13
C THR A 327 0.20 -11.33 -22.84
N ASP A 328 1.03 -10.83 -23.75
CA ASP A 328 0.65 -9.75 -24.68
C ASP A 328 -0.49 -10.10 -25.64
N THR A 329 -0.76 -11.41 -25.83
CA THR A 329 -1.90 -11.90 -26.60
C THR A 329 -3.21 -11.93 -25.79
N GLY A 330 -3.18 -11.56 -24.51
CA GLY A 330 -4.36 -11.46 -23.64
C GLY A 330 -4.70 -12.74 -22.85
N GLN A 331 -3.85 -13.77 -22.89
CA GLN A 331 -4.06 -14.99 -22.11
C GLN A 331 -3.66 -14.76 -20.66
N ASN A 332 -4.62 -14.88 -19.73
CA ASN A 332 -4.35 -14.90 -18.29
C ASN A 332 -3.83 -16.27 -17.86
N LEU A 333 -2.61 -16.31 -17.32
CA LEU A 333 -1.91 -17.54 -16.93
C LEU A 333 -2.38 -18.12 -15.58
N LEU A 334 -3.16 -17.35 -14.82
CA LEU A 334 -3.80 -17.77 -13.58
C LEU A 334 -5.30 -18.04 -13.75
N SER A 335 -5.78 -18.11 -14.99
CA SER A 335 -7.16 -18.51 -15.27
C SER A 335 -7.26 -20.03 -15.35
N PRO A 336 -8.06 -20.70 -14.50
CA PRO A 336 -8.15 -22.15 -14.45
C PRO A 336 -8.85 -22.73 -15.69
N GLY A 337 -9.79 -21.98 -16.29
CA GLY A 337 -10.65 -22.48 -17.36
C GLY A 337 -11.80 -23.34 -16.82
N GLU A 338 -12.52 -24.02 -17.72
CA GLU A 338 -13.67 -24.87 -17.37
C GLU A 338 -13.26 -26.21 -16.72
N THR A 339 -12.08 -26.74 -17.08
CA THR A 339 -11.53 -27.99 -16.53
C THR A 339 -10.15 -27.74 -15.86
N PRO A 340 -10.12 -27.17 -14.63
CA PRO A 340 -8.88 -26.78 -13.97
C PRO A 340 -7.89 -27.94 -13.79
N TYR A 341 -8.39 -29.16 -13.56
CA TYR A 341 -7.57 -30.35 -13.36
C TYR A 341 -6.85 -30.84 -14.63
N GLU A 342 -7.32 -30.45 -15.83
CA GLU A 342 -6.72 -30.80 -17.12
C GLU A 342 -5.78 -29.70 -17.63
N ASN A 343 -5.88 -28.49 -17.06
CA ASN A 343 -5.10 -27.33 -17.47
C ASN A 343 -3.71 -27.35 -16.84
N ALA A 344 -2.83 -28.20 -17.37
CA ALA A 344 -1.48 -28.39 -16.83
C ALA A 344 -0.64 -27.11 -16.81
N GLN A 345 -0.84 -26.20 -17.78
CA GLN A 345 -0.19 -24.88 -17.77
C GLN A 345 -0.62 -24.06 -16.54
N PHE A 346 -1.94 -23.93 -16.32
CA PHE A 346 -2.46 -23.25 -15.14
C PHE A 346 -1.96 -23.89 -13.84
N LEU A 347 -2.00 -25.21 -13.73
CA LEU A 347 -1.56 -25.93 -12.54
C LEU A 347 -0.07 -25.68 -12.24
N LEU A 348 0.77 -25.63 -13.27
CA LEU A 348 2.18 -25.30 -13.11
C LEU A 348 2.39 -23.85 -12.60
N PHE A 349 1.69 -22.87 -13.18
CA PHE A 349 1.75 -21.48 -12.71
C PHE A 349 1.18 -21.33 -11.29
N LEU A 350 0.09 -22.02 -10.97
CA LEU A 350 -0.49 -22.07 -9.63
C LEU A 350 0.52 -22.64 -8.62
N CYS A 351 1.16 -23.77 -8.95
CA CYS A 351 2.20 -24.38 -8.13
C CYS A 351 3.42 -23.46 -7.96
N ALA A 352 3.81 -22.71 -9.00
CA ALA A 352 4.90 -21.75 -8.92
C ALA A 352 4.56 -20.61 -7.95
N VAL A 353 3.31 -20.12 -7.94
CA VAL A 353 2.85 -19.12 -6.97
C VAL A 353 2.83 -19.70 -5.55
N ILE A 354 2.32 -20.92 -5.36
CA ILE A 354 2.28 -21.58 -4.04
C ILE A 354 3.71 -21.73 -3.48
N LYS A 355 4.64 -22.24 -4.30
CA LYS A 355 6.05 -22.36 -3.96
C LYS A 355 6.67 -21.02 -3.60
N ALA A 356 6.46 -20.00 -4.43
CA ALA A 356 6.99 -18.66 -4.23
C ALA A 356 6.55 -18.06 -2.88
N VAL A 357 5.26 -18.17 -2.55
CA VAL A 357 4.72 -17.66 -1.30
C VAL A 357 5.24 -18.45 -0.10
N ASP A 358 5.37 -19.78 -0.20
CA ASP A 358 5.88 -20.62 0.89
C ASP A 358 7.38 -20.42 1.16
N ASP A 359 8.21 -20.33 0.13
CA ASP A 359 9.67 -20.17 0.28
C ASP A 359 10.07 -18.76 0.73
N TYR A 360 9.27 -17.76 0.37
CA TYR A 360 9.57 -16.34 0.55
C TYR A 360 8.50 -15.60 1.38
N GLN A 361 7.87 -16.29 2.35
CA GLN A 361 6.87 -15.72 3.28
C GLN A 361 7.36 -14.42 3.95
N ASP A 362 8.63 -14.41 4.34
CA ASP A 362 9.35 -13.28 4.89
C ASP A 362 9.40 -12.08 3.93
N LEU A 363 9.72 -12.32 2.64
CA LEU A 363 9.71 -11.26 1.62
C LEU A 363 8.32 -10.65 1.40
N LEU A 364 7.26 -11.45 1.49
CA LEU A 364 5.90 -10.94 1.38
C LEU A 364 5.52 -10.11 2.61
N ARG A 365 5.80 -10.60 3.83
CA ARG A 365 5.53 -9.85 5.07
C ARG A 365 6.34 -8.55 5.15
N LEU A 366 7.59 -8.56 4.70
CA LEU A 366 8.44 -7.37 4.73
C LEU A 366 8.03 -6.32 3.70
N SER A 367 7.40 -6.73 2.60
CA SER A 367 6.98 -5.81 1.52
C SER A 367 5.90 -4.81 1.95
N VAL A 368 5.26 -5.07 3.10
CA VAL A 368 4.18 -4.28 3.70
C VAL A 368 4.54 -3.75 5.10
N ALA A 369 5.81 -3.87 5.50
CA ALA A 369 6.26 -3.50 6.83
C ALA A 369 6.41 -1.99 6.98
N THR A 370 5.60 -1.41 7.86
CA THR A 370 5.65 0.00 8.27
C THR A 370 5.10 0.12 9.69
N ALA A 371 5.49 1.17 10.43
CA ALA A 371 4.96 1.44 11.76
C ALA A 371 3.42 1.53 11.75
N GLY A 372 2.83 2.19 10.75
CA GLY A 372 1.37 2.31 10.60
C GLY A 372 0.68 0.97 10.37
N ASN A 373 1.18 0.14 9.45
CA ASN A 373 0.56 -1.14 9.11
C ASN A 373 0.70 -2.19 10.24
N ASP A 374 1.72 -2.08 11.10
CA ASP A 374 1.85 -2.92 12.30
C ASP A 374 0.67 -2.72 13.28
N HIS A 375 0.01 -1.56 13.27
CA HIS A 375 -1.24 -1.34 14.04
C HIS A 375 -2.49 -1.92 13.39
N ARG A 376 -2.42 -2.30 12.12
CA ARG A 376 -3.56 -2.81 11.35
C ARG A 376 -3.60 -4.33 11.33
N LEU A 377 -2.49 -4.98 11.00
CA LEU A 377 -2.44 -6.43 10.77
C LEU A 377 -2.85 -7.25 12.01
N GLY A 378 -3.69 -8.27 11.81
CA GLY A 378 -4.14 -9.18 12.86
C GLY A 378 -5.35 -8.73 13.67
N ALA A 379 -6.09 -7.70 13.24
CA ALA A 379 -7.31 -7.22 13.88
C ALA A 379 -8.33 -6.67 12.87
N ASN A 380 -9.63 -6.72 13.20
CA ASN A 380 -10.73 -6.07 12.50
C ASN A 380 -10.63 -6.14 10.95
N GLU A 381 -10.80 -7.34 10.39
CA GLU A 381 -10.74 -7.65 8.94
C GLU A 381 -9.36 -7.54 8.27
N ALA A 382 -8.31 -7.11 8.98
CA ALA A 382 -6.96 -7.15 8.45
C ALA A 382 -6.30 -8.51 8.74
N PRO A 383 -5.66 -9.17 7.74
CA PRO A 383 -5.04 -10.48 7.91
C PRO A 383 -3.93 -10.46 8.99
N PRO A 384 -3.66 -11.59 9.67
CA PRO A 384 -2.54 -11.70 10.60
C PRO A 384 -1.19 -11.58 9.87
N ALA A 385 -0.12 -11.40 10.62
CA ALA A 385 1.24 -11.36 10.08
C ALA A 385 1.74 -12.71 9.51
N VAL A 386 1.01 -13.79 9.76
CA VAL A 386 1.27 -15.12 9.19
C VAL A 386 0.79 -15.14 7.75
N VAL A 387 1.70 -15.28 6.80
CA VAL A 387 1.37 -15.41 5.37
C VAL A 387 0.82 -16.81 5.10
N SER A 388 -0.33 -16.89 4.45
CA SER A 388 -0.95 -18.14 4.00
C SER A 388 -1.79 -17.93 2.75
N ILE A 389 -1.99 -19.00 1.99
CA ILE A 389 -2.74 -18.98 0.74
C ILE A 389 -4.13 -19.59 0.94
N PHE A 390 -5.15 -18.85 0.50
CA PHE A 390 -6.50 -19.39 0.32
C PHE A 390 -6.71 -19.78 -1.15
N LEU A 391 -7.05 -21.04 -1.41
CA LEU A 391 -7.41 -21.52 -2.75
C LEU A 391 -8.91 -21.82 -2.90
N GLY A 392 -9.59 -22.03 -1.76
CA GLY A 392 -10.96 -22.53 -1.71
C GLY A 392 -11.04 -24.04 -2.01
N ASP A 393 -12.20 -24.62 -1.70
CA ASP A 393 -12.36 -26.07 -1.60
C ASP A 393 -12.12 -26.81 -2.93
N GLU A 394 -12.56 -26.23 -4.06
CA GLU A 394 -12.42 -26.87 -5.37
C GLU A 394 -10.96 -27.06 -5.78
N LEU A 395 -10.17 -25.98 -5.79
CA LEU A 395 -8.76 -26.05 -6.18
C LEU A 395 -7.95 -26.83 -5.16
N THR A 396 -8.24 -26.73 -3.86
CA THR A 396 -7.60 -27.58 -2.85
C THR A 396 -7.84 -29.05 -3.13
N ALA A 397 -9.08 -29.46 -3.43
CA ALA A 397 -9.40 -30.84 -3.77
C ALA A 397 -8.74 -31.31 -5.09
N VAL A 398 -8.57 -30.43 -6.07
CA VAL A 398 -7.80 -30.73 -7.30
C VAL A 398 -6.33 -31.02 -6.96
N LEU A 399 -5.70 -30.20 -6.11
CA LEU A 399 -4.30 -30.43 -5.71
C LEU A 399 -4.14 -31.72 -4.88
N GLU A 400 -5.09 -32.02 -3.99
CA GLU A 400 -5.12 -33.27 -3.21
C GLU A 400 -5.30 -34.51 -4.10
N ALA A 401 -6.13 -34.43 -5.14
CA ALA A 401 -6.32 -35.49 -6.12
C ALA A 401 -5.02 -35.79 -6.88
N ILE A 402 -4.30 -34.74 -7.32
CA ILE A 402 -3.00 -34.86 -7.99
C ILE A 402 -1.94 -35.49 -7.06
N GLU A 403 -1.88 -35.04 -5.80
CA GLU A 403 -0.95 -35.60 -4.81
C GLU A 403 -1.21 -37.09 -4.56
N SER A 404 -2.48 -37.44 -4.34
CA SER A 404 -2.90 -38.81 -4.04
C SER A 404 -2.90 -39.74 -5.26
N GLY A 405 -2.89 -39.19 -6.48
CA GLY A 405 -3.06 -39.95 -7.71
C GLY A 405 -4.48 -40.50 -7.88
N THR A 406 -5.47 -39.89 -7.24
CA THR A 406 -6.88 -40.28 -7.34
C THR A 406 -7.60 -39.45 -8.41
N PRO A 407 -8.62 -40.00 -9.11
CA PRO A 407 -9.42 -39.21 -10.02
C PRO A 407 -10.18 -38.12 -9.27
N TYR A 408 -10.03 -36.87 -9.70
CA TYR A 408 -10.84 -35.77 -9.21
C TYR A 408 -12.31 -35.99 -9.59
N ARG A 409 -13.19 -36.09 -8.60
CA ARG A 409 -14.65 -36.15 -8.79
C ARG A 409 -15.15 -34.72 -8.56
N GLY A 410 -15.49 -34.01 -9.64
CA GLY A 410 -15.89 -32.61 -9.59
C GLY A 410 -16.94 -32.27 -8.52
N SER A 411 -16.96 -31.01 -8.10
CA SER A 411 -17.99 -30.50 -7.19
C SER A 411 -19.35 -30.40 -7.91
N GLU A 412 -20.45 -30.84 -7.27
CA GLU A 412 -21.80 -30.66 -7.81
C GLU A 412 -22.17 -29.17 -7.84
N LYS A 413 -22.39 -28.60 -9.04
CA LYS A 413 -22.91 -27.24 -9.20
C LYS A 413 -24.31 -27.14 -8.59
N THR A 414 -24.40 -26.66 -7.36
CA THR A 414 -25.67 -26.52 -6.64
C THR A 414 -26.40 -25.25 -7.08
N GLN A 415 -27.63 -25.37 -7.59
CA GLN A 415 -28.48 -24.20 -7.84
C GLN A 415 -28.98 -23.61 -6.53
N LEU A 416 -28.75 -22.31 -6.32
CA LEU A 416 -29.31 -21.58 -5.18
C LEU A 416 -30.80 -21.36 -5.43
N LYS A 417 -31.65 -22.03 -4.64
CA LYS A 417 -33.09 -21.74 -4.60
C LYS A 417 -33.32 -20.56 -3.66
N LEU A 418 -33.48 -19.36 -4.23
CA LEU A 418 -33.76 -18.11 -3.48
C LEU A 418 -35.18 -18.03 -2.90
N GLY A 419 -36.01 -19.06 -3.07
CA GLY A 419 -37.37 -19.14 -2.50
C GLY A 419 -38.39 -18.17 -3.11
N VAL A 420 -38.02 -17.40 -4.14
CA VAL A 420 -38.87 -16.42 -4.83
C VAL A 420 -38.68 -16.58 -6.34
N ASP A 421 -39.76 -16.92 -7.06
CA ASP A 421 -39.72 -17.27 -8.50
C ASP A 421 -39.39 -16.10 -9.44
N VAL A 422 -39.53 -14.86 -8.96
CA VAL A 422 -39.23 -13.63 -9.73
C VAL A 422 -37.72 -13.37 -9.80
N LEU A 423 -36.93 -13.92 -8.87
CA LEU A 423 -35.49 -13.71 -8.84
C LEU A 423 -34.78 -14.63 -9.84
N PRO A 424 -33.73 -14.15 -10.53
CA PRO A 424 -32.98 -15.00 -11.44
C PRO A 424 -32.35 -16.16 -10.67
N LYS A 425 -32.37 -17.35 -11.30
CA LYS A 425 -31.69 -18.53 -10.74
C LYS A 425 -30.20 -18.40 -11.04
N PHE A 426 -29.39 -18.37 -9.98
CA PHE A 426 -27.94 -18.35 -10.10
C PHE A 426 -27.35 -19.67 -9.57
N HIS A 427 -26.24 -20.10 -10.17
CA HIS A 427 -25.46 -21.22 -9.65
C HIS A 427 -24.60 -20.72 -8.50
N ARG A 428 -24.45 -21.53 -7.44
CA ARG A 428 -23.50 -21.24 -6.37
C ARG A 428 -22.09 -21.24 -6.97
N ASP A 429 -21.31 -20.21 -6.67
CA ASP A 429 -19.88 -20.21 -7.00
C ASP A 429 -19.18 -21.37 -6.27
N ASN A 430 -18.16 -21.95 -6.91
CA ASN A 430 -17.52 -23.18 -6.42
C ASN A 430 -16.75 -22.99 -5.10
N THR A 431 -16.43 -21.75 -4.72
CA THR A 431 -15.72 -21.41 -3.49
C THR A 431 -16.36 -20.19 -2.82
N ASP A 432 -16.47 -20.23 -1.49
CA ASP A 432 -16.82 -19.04 -0.70
C ASP A 432 -15.56 -18.17 -0.48
N ARG A 433 -15.71 -16.86 -0.34
CA ARG A 433 -14.56 -15.95 -0.19
C ARG A 433 -14.13 -15.89 1.27
N ASN A 434 -12.88 -16.26 1.56
CA ASN A 434 -12.31 -16.09 2.89
C ASN A 434 -11.66 -14.71 3.03
N ARG A 435 -12.25 -13.81 3.81
CA ARG A 435 -11.75 -12.43 4.06
C ARG A 435 -10.49 -12.37 4.93
N THR A 436 -10.23 -13.40 5.73
CA THR A 436 -9.16 -13.39 6.75
C THR A 436 -7.80 -13.81 6.20
N SER A 437 -7.77 -14.39 4.99
CA SER A 437 -6.55 -14.84 4.33
C SER A 437 -5.69 -13.67 3.84
N PRO A 438 -4.37 -13.71 4.06
CA PRO A 438 -3.43 -12.74 3.51
C PRO A 438 -3.35 -12.74 1.99
N PHE A 439 -3.39 -13.92 1.35
CA PHE A 439 -3.20 -14.09 -0.09
C PHE A 439 -4.25 -15.06 -0.65
N ALA A 440 -5.31 -14.54 -1.27
CA ALA A 440 -6.47 -15.34 -1.65
C ALA A 440 -6.61 -15.47 -3.17
N PHE A 441 -6.76 -16.69 -3.69
CA PHE A 441 -7.14 -16.91 -5.07
C PHE A 441 -8.60 -16.55 -5.26
N THR A 442 -8.88 -15.58 -6.13
CA THR A 442 -10.23 -15.05 -6.39
C THR A 442 -10.73 -15.39 -7.80
N GLY A 443 -10.41 -16.60 -8.26
CA GLY A 443 -10.93 -17.20 -9.48
C GLY A 443 -9.98 -17.13 -10.68
N ASN A 444 -9.30 -15.99 -10.88
CA ASN A 444 -8.35 -15.81 -12.00
C ASN A 444 -7.14 -14.93 -11.65
N LYS A 445 -6.94 -14.65 -10.37
CA LYS A 445 -5.94 -13.74 -9.80
C LYS A 445 -5.78 -14.03 -8.32
N PHE A 446 -4.72 -13.52 -7.72
CA PHE A 446 -4.54 -13.53 -6.27
C PHE A 446 -4.75 -12.14 -5.69
N GLU A 447 -5.47 -12.05 -4.58
CA GLU A 447 -5.68 -10.82 -3.82
C GLU A 447 -4.76 -10.81 -2.60
N PHE A 448 -3.78 -9.90 -2.59
CA PHE A 448 -2.88 -9.71 -1.45
C PHE A 448 -3.38 -8.60 -0.54
N ARG A 449 -3.87 -8.96 0.66
CA ARG A 449 -4.60 -8.05 1.56
C ARG A 449 -3.74 -7.37 2.62
N MET A 450 -2.47 -7.74 2.71
CA MET A 450 -1.59 -7.23 3.77
C MET A 450 -1.06 -5.82 3.50
N VAL A 451 -1.15 -5.30 2.26
CA VAL A 451 -0.60 -3.98 1.91
C VAL A 451 -1.35 -2.88 2.66
N GLY A 452 -0.61 -1.94 3.27
CA GLY A 452 -1.19 -0.79 3.96
C GLY A 452 -1.76 0.25 2.99
N SER A 453 -2.79 0.97 3.42
CA SER A 453 -3.42 2.08 2.66
C SER A 453 -2.45 3.21 2.30
N SER A 454 -1.38 3.45 3.07
CA SER A 454 -0.35 4.44 2.73
C SER A 454 0.78 3.89 1.86
N ASN A 455 0.91 2.56 1.77
CA ASN A 455 2.07 1.93 1.14
C ASN A 455 2.01 2.03 -0.38
N SER A 456 3.16 2.26 -1.03
CA SER A 456 3.26 2.04 -2.48
C SER A 456 3.11 0.54 -2.78
N ILE A 457 2.30 0.20 -3.78
CA ILE A 457 2.14 -1.19 -4.24
C ILE A 457 3.41 -1.75 -4.89
N ALA A 458 4.40 -0.91 -5.22
CA ALA A 458 5.62 -1.35 -5.88
C ALA A 458 6.35 -2.43 -5.07
N CYS A 459 6.53 -2.23 -3.76
CA CYS A 459 7.28 -3.16 -2.91
C CYS A 459 6.67 -4.56 -2.90
N ALA A 460 5.34 -4.66 -2.73
CA ALA A 460 4.63 -5.93 -2.77
C ALA A 460 4.82 -6.64 -4.10
N ASN A 461 4.66 -5.92 -5.21
CA ASN A 461 4.80 -6.50 -6.54
C ASN A 461 6.26 -6.84 -6.89
N ILE A 462 7.26 -6.10 -6.41
CA ILE A 462 8.68 -6.45 -6.57
C ILE A 462 8.95 -7.82 -5.96
N MET A 463 8.52 -8.03 -4.71
CA MET A 463 8.77 -9.29 -4.01
C MET A 463 7.97 -10.44 -4.62
N LEU A 464 6.69 -10.24 -4.93
CA LEU A 464 5.85 -11.24 -5.59
C LEU A 464 6.40 -11.65 -6.96
N ASN A 465 6.71 -10.68 -7.83
CA ASN A 465 7.23 -10.96 -9.16
C ASN A 465 8.56 -11.72 -9.09
N SER A 466 9.46 -11.32 -8.19
CA SER A 466 10.79 -11.94 -8.05
C SER A 466 10.70 -13.37 -7.50
N ALA A 467 9.89 -13.60 -6.46
CA ALA A 467 9.69 -14.93 -5.87
C ALA A 467 9.04 -15.90 -6.88
N VAL A 468 8.07 -15.42 -7.66
CA VAL A 468 7.44 -16.23 -8.72
C VAL A 468 8.41 -16.45 -9.88
N ALA A 469 9.22 -15.46 -10.25
CA ALA A 469 10.26 -15.63 -11.26
C ALA A 469 11.27 -16.72 -10.87
N GLU A 470 11.71 -16.78 -9.61
CA GLU A 470 12.61 -17.82 -9.11
C GLU A 470 11.95 -19.21 -9.18
N SER A 471 10.69 -19.32 -8.77
CA SER A 471 9.94 -20.58 -8.85
C SER A 471 9.80 -21.06 -10.31
N LEU A 472 9.46 -20.15 -11.23
CA LEU A 472 9.36 -20.45 -12.66
C LEU A 472 10.73 -20.79 -13.27
N LYS A 473 11.81 -20.16 -12.81
CA LYS A 473 13.17 -20.49 -13.25
C LYS A 473 13.50 -21.94 -12.87
N ILE A 474 13.27 -22.33 -11.62
CA ILE A 474 13.52 -23.71 -11.15
C ILE A 474 12.72 -24.71 -11.98
N PHE A 475 11.45 -24.39 -12.27
CA PHE A 475 10.58 -25.25 -13.06
C PHE A 475 11.07 -25.35 -14.51
N ALA A 476 11.41 -24.22 -15.13
CA ALA A 476 11.93 -24.18 -16.49
C ALA A 476 13.25 -24.97 -16.61
N ASP A 477 14.20 -24.74 -15.69
CA ASP A 477 15.48 -25.46 -15.67
C ASP A 477 15.28 -26.99 -15.54
N THR A 478 14.28 -27.42 -14.74
CA THR A 478 13.96 -28.84 -14.55
C THR A 478 13.33 -29.45 -15.81
N LEU A 479 12.35 -28.77 -16.40
CA LEU A 479 11.58 -29.28 -17.53
C LEU A 479 12.35 -29.20 -18.86
N GLU A 480 13.21 -28.19 -19.04
CA GLU A 480 14.09 -28.09 -20.22
C GLU A 480 15.15 -29.20 -20.25
N ALA A 481 15.53 -29.74 -19.10
CA ALA A 481 16.49 -30.84 -18.99
C ALA A 481 15.83 -32.23 -19.10
N ALA A 482 14.51 -32.31 -19.16
CA ALA A 482 13.77 -33.58 -19.18
C ALA A 482 13.71 -34.20 -20.58
N GLU A 483 13.91 -35.52 -20.67
CA GLU A 483 13.71 -36.28 -21.91
C GLU A 483 12.22 -36.47 -22.23
N ASP A 484 11.41 -36.73 -21.19
CA ASP A 484 9.95 -36.81 -21.25
C ASP A 484 9.33 -35.64 -20.49
N PHE A 485 8.85 -34.65 -21.25
CA PHE A 485 8.25 -33.45 -20.70
C PHE A 485 6.99 -33.74 -19.88
N GLU A 486 6.09 -34.62 -20.34
CA GLU A 486 4.82 -34.85 -19.65
C GLU A 486 5.03 -35.59 -18.33
N ALA A 487 5.92 -36.59 -18.31
CA ALA A 487 6.27 -37.30 -17.08
C ALA A 487 6.94 -36.35 -16.06
N ALA A 488 7.92 -35.56 -16.51
CA ALA A 488 8.62 -34.61 -15.64
C ALA A 488 7.69 -33.49 -15.13
N LEU A 489 6.75 -33.01 -15.96
CA LEU A 489 5.75 -32.02 -15.57
C LEU A 489 4.84 -32.55 -14.46
N ASN A 490 4.29 -33.75 -14.63
CA ASN A 490 3.42 -34.37 -13.64
C ASN A 490 4.16 -34.64 -12.33
N GLU A 491 5.40 -35.13 -12.39
CA GLU A 491 6.23 -35.33 -11.20
C GLU A 491 6.54 -34.01 -10.49
N LEU A 492 6.91 -32.96 -11.24
CA LEU A 492 7.24 -31.65 -10.70
C LEU A 492 6.05 -31.00 -9.99
N ILE A 493 4.86 -31.02 -10.60
CA ILE A 493 3.62 -30.52 -10.00
C ILE A 493 3.33 -31.28 -8.70
N LYS A 494 3.35 -32.62 -8.75
CA LYS A 494 3.06 -33.47 -7.60
C LYS A 494 4.05 -33.24 -6.45
N LYS A 495 5.34 -33.15 -6.77
CA LYS A 495 6.41 -32.86 -5.80
C LYS A 495 6.20 -31.50 -5.16
N THR A 496 5.94 -30.46 -5.96
CA THR A 496 5.73 -29.09 -5.48
C THR A 496 4.54 -29.02 -4.52
N ILE A 497 3.41 -29.64 -4.87
CA ILE A 497 2.23 -29.68 -3.99
C ILE A 497 2.59 -30.29 -2.65
N LYS A 498 3.26 -31.45 -2.66
CA LYS A 498 3.65 -32.16 -1.44
C LYS A 498 4.58 -31.33 -0.54
N GLU A 499 5.56 -30.64 -1.13
CA GLU A 499 6.56 -29.86 -0.41
C GLU A 499 5.99 -28.54 0.14
N HIS A 500 5.06 -27.90 -0.59
CA HIS A 500 4.62 -26.54 -0.28
C HIS A 500 3.17 -26.43 0.24
N LYS A 501 2.39 -27.52 0.32
CA LYS A 501 1.00 -27.48 0.82
C LYS A 501 0.82 -26.92 2.23
N ARG A 502 1.89 -26.86 3.03
CA ARG A 502 1.84 -26.27 4.38
C ARG A 502 1.34 -24.82 4.40
N ILE A 503 1.58 -24.06 3.32
CA ILE A 503 1.18 -22.66 3.19
C ILE A 503 -0.33 -22.48 2.91
N ILE A 504 -1.01 -23.55 2.48
CA ILE A 504 -2.42 -23.50 2.08
C ILE A 504 -3.30 -23.61 3.32
N PHE A 505 -4.18 -22.64 3.52
CA PHE A 505 -5.11 -22.60 4.63
C PHE A 505 -6.44 -21.97 4.22
N ASN A 506 -7.51 -22.77 4.29
CA ASN A 506 -8.86 -22.34 3.90
C ASN A 506 -9.74 -21.89 5.09
N GLY A 507 -9.24 -21.98 6.34
CA GLY A 507 -9.98 -21.68 7.56
C GLY A 507 -9.89 -20.23 8.05
N ASN A 508 -10.37 -19.96 9.26
CA ASN A 508 -10.34 -18.64 9.87
C ASN A 508 -8.92 -18.26 10.33
N GLY A 509 -8.34 -17.24 9.71
CA GLY A 509 -7.00 -16.74 10.00
C GLY A 509 -6.86 -16.01 11.35
N TYR A 510 -7.95 -15.61 11.99
CA TYR A 510 -7.91 -14.89 13.27
C TYR A 510 -7.86 -15.79 14.50
N ASP A 511 -8.22 -17.06 14.35
CA ASP A 511 -8.28 -17.94 15.50
C ASP A 511 -6.87 -18.19 16.06
N GLU A 512 -6.71 -18.09 17.38
CA GLU A 512 -5.45 -18.40 18.03
C GLU A 512 -4.98 -19.83 17.74
N SER A 513 -5.92 -20.75 17.48
CA SER A 513 -5.65 -22.12 17.05
C SER A 513 -4.90 -22.15 15.71
N TRP A 514 -5.27 -21.30 14.75
CA TRP A 514 -4.57 -21.18 13.48
C TRP A 514 -3.15 -20.66 13.69
N ILE A 515 -2.98 -19.61 14.50
CA ILE A 515 -1.63 -19.04 14.75
C ILE A 515 -0.71 -20.11 15.34
N LYS A 516 -1.18 -20.86 16.35
CA LYS A 516 -0.42 -21.97 16.95
C LYS A 516 -0.12 -23.07 15.94
N GLU A 517 -1.11 -23.50 15.15
CA GLU A 517 -0.90 -24.51 14.11
C GLU A 517 0.12 -24.07 13.07
N ALA A 518 -0.02 -22.85 12.56
CA ALA A 518 0.85 -22.26 11.56
C ALA A 518 2.30 -22.23 12.05
N THR A 519 2.56 -21.71 13.25
CA THR A 519 3.93 -21.53 13.74
C THR A 519 4.53 -22.81 14.33
N GLU A 520 3.77 -23.56 15.14
CA GLU A 520 4.32 -24.68 15.91
C GLU A 520 4.29 -26.01 15.15
N LYS A 521 3.33 -26.21 14.23
CA LYS A 521 3.18 -27.47 13.49
C LYS A 521 3.62 -27.36 12.03
N ARG A 522 3.25 -26.26 11.35
CA ARG A 522 3.51 -26.07 9.92
C ARG A 522 4.84 -25.34 9.64
N GLY A 523 5.40 -24.66 10.64
CA GLY A 523 6.65 -23.91 10.52
C GLY A 523 6.52 -22.63 9.66
N LEU A 524 5.32 -22.05 9.61
CA LEU A 524 5.08 -20.76 8.96
C LEU A 524 5.60 -19.60 9.82
N LEU A 525 6.03 -18.52 9.16
CA LEU A 525 6.63 -17.37 9.83
C LEU A 525 5.55 -16.45 10.43
N ASN A 526 5.85 -15.85 11.59
CA ASN A 526 4.97 -14.88 12.25
C ASN A 526 5.74 -13.66 12.76
N TYR A 527 6.12 -12.78 11.84
CA TYR A 527 6.80 -11.53 12.18
C TYR A 527 5.77 -10.42 12.40
N ARG A 528 5.42 -10.19 13.66
CA ARG A 528 4.33 -9.26 14.01
C ARG A 528 4.71 -7.82 13.70
N THR A 529 5.95 -7.43 13.96
CA THR A 529 6.39 -6.03 13.85
C THR A 529 7.43 -5.82 12.75
N THR A 530 7.57 -4.58 12.31
CA THR A 530 8.57 -4.17 11.33
C THR A 530 10.01 -4.53 11.77
N PRO A 531 10.44 -4.28 13.03
CA PRO A 531 11.74 -4.74 13.53
C PRO A 531 11.95 -6.26 13.48
N ASP A 532 10.88 -7.06 13.58
CA ASP A 532 10.98 -8.53 13.53
C ASP A 532 11.30 -9.02 12.11
N CYS A 533 10.70 -8.41 11.09
CA CYS A 533 10.80 -8.90 9.70
C CYS A 533 11.92 -8.24 8.89
N MET A 534 12.25 -6.96 9.14
CA MET A 534 13.15 -6.23 8.24
C MET A 534 14.56 -6.79 8.14
N PRO A 535 15.20 -7.26 9.24
CA PRO A 535 16.52 -7.88 9.16
C PRO A 535 16.58 -9.08 8.21
N HIS A 536 15.47 -9.82 8.07
CA HIS A 536 15.39 -11.00 7.19
C HIS A 536 15.48 -10.66 5.70
N LEU A 537 15.38 -9.38 5.30
CA LEU A 537 15.70 -8.98 3.91
C LEU A 537 17.13 -9.40 3.51
N LEU A 538 18.05 -9.43 4.48
CA LEU A 538 19.46 -9.77 4.28
C LEU A 538 19.77 -11.24 4.50
N ASP A 539 18.77 -12.08 4.74
CA ASP A 539 18.95 -13.52 4.80
C ASP A 539 19.50 -14.04 3.47
N LYS A 540 20.45 -14.97 3.53
CA LYS A 540 21.18 -15.46 2.34
C LYS A 540 20.24 -15.91 1.21
N LYS A 541 19.14 -16.60 1.53
CA LYS A 541 18.17 -17.06 0.52
C LYS A 541 17.52 -15.91 -0.27
N ASN A 542 17.30 -14.77 0.39
CA ASN A 542 16.62 -13.60 -0.17
C ASN A 542 17.60 -12.78 -1.00
N VAL A 543 18.79 -12.53 -0.45
CA VAL A 543 19.89 -11.87 -1.16
C VAL A 543 20.26 -12.63 -2.43
N ASP A 544 20.49 -13.93 -2.34
CA ASP A 544 20.88 -14.75 -3.49
C ASP A 544 19.82 -14.72 -4.59
N MET A 545 18.54 -14.81 -4.24
CA MET A 545 17.44 -14.78 -5.22
C MET A 545 17.32 -13.40 -5.91
N LEU A 546 17.24 -12.32 -5.12
CA LEU A 546 17.03 -10.97 -5.65
C LEU A 546 18.23 -10.48 -6.49
N THR A 547 19.45 -10.86 -6.10
CA THR A 547 20.67 -10.54 -6.87
C THR A 547 20.82 -11.38 -8.12
N ARG A 548 20.51 -12.69 -8.07
CA ARG A 548 20.57 -13.57 -9.25
C ARG A 548 19.59 -13.15 -10.34
N HIS A 549 18.41 -12.66 -9.96
CA HIS A 549 17.45 -12.11 -10.90
C HIS A 549 17.79 -10.68 -11.37
N GLY A 550 18.85 -10.07 -10.84
CA GLY A 550 19.26 -8.71 -11.19
C GLY A 550 18.25 -7.65 -10.73
N VAL A 551 17.40 -7.97 -9.74
CA VAL A 551 16.39 -7.04 -9.21
C VAL A 551 17.06 -6.03 -8.30
N TYR A 552 17.94 -6.50 -7.42
CA TYR A 552 18.73 -5.68 -6.51
C TYR A 552 20.20 -6.10 -6.47
N THR A 553 21.09 -5.17 -6.10
CA THR A 553 22.43 -5.50 -5.58
C THR A 553 22.40 -5.70 -4.06
N TYR A 554 23.45 -6.28 -3.48
CA TYR A 554 23.54 -6.46 -2.03
C TYR A 554 23.51 -5.11 -1.29
N GLU A 555 24.21 -4.11 -1.83
CA GLU A 555 24.28 -2.76 -1.27
C GLU A 555 22.89 -2.09 -1.29
N GLU A 556 22.13 -2.26 -2.38
CA GLU A 556 20.74 -1.77 -2.46
C GLU A 556 19.82 -2.44 -1.42
N LEU A 557 19.99 -3.73 -1.15
CA LEU A 557 19.22 -4.45 -0.13
C LEU A 557 19.56 -3.97 1.28
N LYS A 558 20.86 -3.82 1.58
CA LYS A 558 21.34 -3.33 2.87
C LYS A 558 20.81 -1.92 3.16
N SER A 559 20.95 -1.02 2.19
CA SER A 559 20.43 0.35 2.27
C SER A 559 18.93 0.40 2.55
N ARG A 560 18.14 -0.43 1.87
CA ARG A 560 16.69 -0.48 2.08
C ARG A 560 16.32 -0.99 3.46
N CYS A 561 17.02 -2.01 3.97
CA CYS A 561 16.82 -2.47 5.34
C CYS A 561 17.04 -1.35 6.35
N GLU A 562 18.16 -0.62 6.22
CA GLU A 562 18.50 0.51 7.09
C GLU A 562 17.47 1.66 6.99
N ILE A 563 17.10 2.07 5.78
CA ILE A 563 16.12 3.15 5.55
C ILE A 563 14.76 2.81 6.15
N MET A 564 14.29 1.56 5.99
CA MET A 564 12.99 1.15 6.49
C MET A 564 12.97 1.10 8.03
N LEU A 565 14.03 0.58 8.67
CA LEU A 565 14.16 0.59 10.12
C LEU A 565 14.30 2.03 10.68
N ASP A 566 15.02 2.90 9.99
CA ASP A 566 15.19 4.30 10.38
C ASP A 566 13.85 5.06 10.27
N ASN A 567 13.12 4.86 9.18
CA ASN A 567 11.77 5.43 9.00
C ASN A 567 10.80 4.93 10.07
N TYR A 568 10.85 3.64 10.43
CA TYR A 568 10.09 3.08 11.54
C TYR A 568 10.43 3.81 12.85
N CYS A 569 11.73 3.93 13.18
CA CYS A 569 12.16 4.61 14.39
C CYS A 569 11.69 6.07 14.44
N LYS A 570 11.88 6.81 13.34
CA LYS A 570 11.47 8.22 13.24
C LYS A 570 9.97 8.39 13.42
N THR A 571 9.17 7.52 12.79
CA THR A 571 7.71 7.58 12.90
C THR A 571 7.26 7.41 14.35
N VAL A 572 7.70 6.36 15.03
CA VAL A 572 7.30 6.10 16.42
C VAL A 572 7.84 7.16 17.38
N ILE A 573 9.04 7.70 17.14
CA ILE A 573 9.57 8.82 17.95
C ILE A 573 8.73 10.10 17.78
N ILE A 574 8.29 10.42 16.57
CA ILE A 574 7.38 11.56 16.33
C ILE A 574 6.04 11.33 17.07
N GLU A 575 5.50 10.12 17.01
CA GLU A 575 4.30 9.75 17.77
C GLU A 575 4.51 9.93 19.28
N ALA A 576 5.57 9.34 19.85
CA ALA A 576 5.85 9.43 21.28
C ALA A 576 6.06 10.88 21.75
N ASN A 577 6.82 11.69 21.01
CA ASN A 577 7.00 13.11 21.32
C ASN A 577 5.68 13.89 21.27
N THR A 578 4.82 13.57 20.30
CA THR A 578 3.49 14.18 20.19
C THR A 578 2.60 13.78 21.37
N MET A 579 2.65 12.50 21.80
CA MET A 579 1.94 12.03 22.98
C MET A 579 2.36 12.77 24.25
N VAL A 580 3.67 12.87 24.50
CA VAL A 580 4.23 13.59 25.66
C VAL A 580 3.78 15.05 25.64
N ASN A 581 3.90 15.72 24.49
CA ASN A 581 3.52 17.12 24.35
C ASN A 581 2.03 17.33 24.64
N MET A 582 1.15 16.55 24.03
CA MET A 582 -0.30 16.67 24.23
C MET A 582 -0.70 16.32 25.67
N ALA A 583 -0.13 15.26 26.25
CA ALA A 583 -0.41 14.86 27.63
C ALA A 583 -0.06 15.97 28.63
N LYS A 584 1.14 16.55 28.51
CA LYS A 584 1.65 17.58 29.45
C LYS A 584 1.02 18.96 29.25
N THR A 585 0.76 19.37 28.01
CA THR A 585 0.38 20.75 27.69
C THR A 585 -1.12 20.95 27.48
N GLN A 586 -1.88 19.88 27.23
CA GLN A 586 -3.31 19.95 26.92
C GLN A 586 -4.14 19.09 27.87
N ILE A 587 -3.87 17.78 27.95
CA ILE A 587 -4.73 16.84 28.68
C ILE A 587 -4.62 17.05 30.19
N ALA A 588 -3.42 16.93 30.78
CA ALA A 588 -3.26 17.09 32.22
C ALA A 588 -3.76 18.45 32.74
N PRO A 589 -3.47 19.60 32.10
CA PRO A 589 -4.03 20.89 32.50
C PRO A 589 -5.57 20.95 32.42
N ALA A 590 -6.18 20.35 31.39
CA ALA A 590 -7.63 20.30 31.25
C ALA A 590 -8.29 19.49 32.38
N VAL A 591 -7.73 18.32 32.68
CA VAL A 591 -8.19 17.42 33.75
C VAL A 591 -8.07 18.12 35.12
N GLU A 592 -6.92 18.75 35.38
CA GLU A 592 -6.67 19.46 36.64
C GLU A 592 -7.61 20.66 36.81
N THR A 593 -7.82 21.45 35.74
CA THR A 593 -8.74 22.59 35.79
C THR A 593 -10.16 22.12 36.10
N TYR A 594 -10.62 21.03 35.48
CA TYR A 594 -11.94 20.48 35.78
C TYR A 594 -12.03 19.94 37.22
N ALA A 595 -11.00 19.24 37.70
CA ALA A 595 -10.95 18.76 39.07
C ALA A 595 -11.02 19.90 40.10
N ALA A 596 -10.29 21.00 39.85
CA ALA A 596 -10.34 22.20 40.69
C ALA A 596 -11.73 22.84 40.73
N ASP A 597 -12.43 22.90 39.59
CA ASP A 597 -13.78 23.46 39.51
C ASP A 597 -14.81 22.62 40.24
N VAL A 598 -14.73 21.29 40.12
CA VAL A 598 -15.56 20.36 40.90
C VAL A 598 -15.27 20.49 42.39
N ALA A 599 -14.00 20.62 42.80
CA ALA A 599 -13.62 20.82 44.20
C ALA A 599 -14.16 22.15 44.77
N ARG A 600 -14.05 23.25 44.01
CA ARG A 600 -14.62 24.56 44.39
C ARG A 600 -16.13 24.50 44.52
N ALA A 601 -16.81 23.82 43.60
CA ALA A 601 -18.25 23.60 43.67
C ALA A 601 -18.65 22.80 44.91
N ALA A 602 -17.91 21.73 45.24
CA ALA A 602 -18.15 20.91 46.43
C ALA A 602 -17.98 21.72 47.74
N ALA A 603 -16.92 22.53 47.83
CA ALA A 603 -16.69 23.42 48.97
C ALA A 603 -17.81 24.46 49.13
N SER A 604 -18.29 25.01 48.01
CA SER A 604 -19.40 25.97 48.00
C SER A 604 -20.71 25.34 48.47
N LYS A 605 -21.02 24.11 48.01
CA LYS A 605 -22.19 23.34 48.48
C LYS A 605 -22.11 23.07 49.99
N LYS A 606 -20.95 22.68 50.50
CA LYS A 606 -20.75 22.43 51.94
C LYS A 606 -20.95 23.67 52.79
N THR A 607 -20.51 24.82 52.27
CA THR A 607 -20.65 26.12 52.93
C THR A 607 -22.11 26.57 52.96
N LEU A 608 -22.86 26.28 51.89
CA LEU A 608 -24.29 26.59 51.81
C LEU A 608 -25.10 25.75 52.81
N ASP A 609 -24.84 24.44 52.89
CA ASP A 609 -25.47 23.54 53.86
C ASP A 609 -24.55 22.35 54.18
N SER A 610 -24.20 22.21 55.47
CA SER A 610 -23.35 21.15 55.98
C SER A 610 -23.93 19.74 55.82
N GLY A 611 -25.25 19.60 55.64
CA GLY A 611 -25.94 18.32 55.43
C GLY A 611 -25.88 17.78 54.00
N ILE A 612 -25.43 18.56 53.02
CA ILE A 612 -25.35 18.12 51.62
C ILE A 612 -24.30 17.01 51.45
N SER A 613 -24.71 15.90 50.83
CA SER A 613 -23.80 14.81 50.44
C SER A 613 -22.89 15.25 49.29
N LEU A 614 -21.59 14.99 49.43
CA LEU A 614 -20.55 15.33 48.44
C LEU A 614 -19.87 14.07 47.87
N SER A 615 -20.55 12.92 47.92
CA SER A 615 -19.96 11.64 47.53
C SER A 615 -19.55 11.60 46.05
N TYR A 616 -20.34 12.21 45.17
CA TYR A 616 -20.06 12.31 43.74
C TYR A 616 -18.81 13.17 43.48
N GLU A 617 -18.79 14.41 43.99
CA GLU A 617 -17.70 15.36 43.77
C GLU A 617 -16.40 14.86 44.37
N THR A 618 -16.44 14.36 45.61
CA THR A 618 -15.26 13.81 46.30
C THR A 618 -14.71 12.60 45.54
N GLY A 619 -15.58 11.72 45.05
CA GLY A 619 -15.20 10.56 44.25
C GLY A 619 -14.59 10.96 42.90
N LEU A 620 -15.19 11.93 42.21
CA LEU A 620 -14.72 12.41 40.92
C LEU A 620 -13.37 13.13 41.05
N VAL A 621 -13.23 14.06 41.99
CA VAL A 621 -11.96 14.77 42.26
C VAL A 621 -10.85 13.77 42.58
N ARG A 622 -11.12 12.79 43.44
CA ARG A 622 -10.12 11.74 43.77
C ARG A 622 -9.64 10.99 42.52
N LYS A 623 -10.56 10.62 41.63
CA LYS A 623 -10.21 9.92 40.37
C LYS A 623 -9.41 10.82 39.44
N LEU A 624 -9.87 12.05 39.21
CA LEU A 624 -9.21 13.01 38.31
C LEU A 624 -7.80 13.38 38.82
N SER A 625 -7.62 13.59 40.12
CA SER A 625 -6.30 13.85 40.71
C SER A 625 -5.35 12.66 40.54
N ALA A 626 -5.82 11.44 40.79
CA ALA A 626 -5.01 10.23 40.57
C ALA A 626 -4.64 10.03 39.10
N LEU A 627 -5.57 10.33 38.18
CA LEU A 627 -5.30 10.28 36.74
C LEU A 627 -4.30 11.36 36.32
N THR A 628 -4.40 12.57 36.87
CA THR A 628 -3.45 13.67 36.57
C THR A 628 -2.04 13.29 37.01
N GLU A 629 -1.87 12.73 38.21
CA GLU A 629 -0.59 12.22 38.70
C GLU A 629 -0.04 11.11 37.79
N ARG A 630 -0.88 10.14 37.41
CA ARG A 630 -0.50 9.05 36.52
C ARG A 630 -0.10 9.54 35.13
N ILE A 631 -0.85 10.49 34.54
CA ILE A 631 -0.54 11.07 33.23
C ILE A 631 0.80 11.79 33.29
N ALA A 632 1.05 12.58 34.34
CA ALA A 632 2.32 13.29 34.51
C ALA A 632 3.51 12.31 34.62
N ALA A 633 3.40 11.31 35.48
CA ALA A 633 4.44 10.30 35.67
C ALA A 633 4.73 9.51 34.37
N LYS A 634 3.67 9.04 33.68
CA LYS A 634 3.83 8.26 32.45
C LYS A 634 4.33 9.08 31.27
N ALA A 635 3.97 10.37 31.20
CA ALA A 635 4.54 11.27 30.21
C ALA A 635 6.04 11.51 30.46
N GLU A 636 6.47 11.66 31.71
CA GLU A 636 7.89 11.80 32.07
C GLU A 636 8.69 10.51 31.80
N GLU A 637 8.16 9.34 32.15
CA GLU A 637 8.77 8.05 31.83
C GLU A 637 8.98 7.88 30.30
N LEU A 638 7.95 8.19 29.51
CA LEU A 638 8.03 8.13 28.04
C LEU A 638 9.03 9.14 27.48
N GLU A 639 9.03 10.38 27.96
CA GLU A 639 9.96 11.44 27.56
C GLU A 639 11.42 11.02 27.81
N ASN A 640 11.72 10.53 29.01
CA ASN A 640 13.05 10.05 29.37
C ASN A 640 13.49 8.85 28.50
N ALA A 641 12.57 7.92 28.23
CA ALA A 641 12.85 6.77 27.37
C ALA A 641 13.15 7.21 25.92
N VAL A 642 12.41 8.19 25.38
CA VAL A 642 12.67 8.75 24.04
C VAL A 642 14.01 9.49 23.99
N LEU A 643 14.37 10.26 25.03
CA LEU A 643 15.67 10.93 25.11
C LEU A 643 16.84 9.94 25.10
N ALA A 644 16.70 8.79 25.76
CA ALA A 644 17.72 7.74 25.75
C ALA A 644 18.01 7.19 24.34
N LEU A 645 17.03 7.21 23.43
CA LEU A 645 17.19 6.75 22.05
C LEU A 645 18.04 7.69 21.17
N GLN A 646 18.24 8.94 21.57
CA GLN A 646 19.00 9.92 20.77
C GLN A 646 20.48 9.52 20.63
N ASN A 647 21.03 8.86 21.64
CA ASN A 647 22.43 8.44 21.67
C ASN A 647 22.68 7.08 20.97
N MET A 648 21.63 6.37 20.57
CA MET A 648 21.75 5.07 19.91
C MET A 648 22.04 5.26 18.41
N GLN A 649 23.22 4.80 17.98
CA GLN A 649 23.67 4.87 16.58
C GLN A 649 23.17 3.69 15.74
N ASP A 650 23.06 2.50 16.33
CA ASP A 650 22.60 1.31 15.62
C ASP A 650 21.08 1.32 15.45
N VAL A 651 20.62 1.45 14.19
CA VAL A 651 19.20 1.53 13.86
C VAL A 651 18.44 0.25 14.19
N GLY A 652 19.10 -0.91 14.09
CA GLY A 652 18.53 -2.21 14.45
C GLY A 652 18.17 -2.28 15.93
N ALA A 653 19.15 -2.07 16.81
CA ALA A 653 18.96 -2.03 18.26
C ALA A 653 18.00 -0.93 18.70
N LYS A 654 18.03 0.24 18.04
CA LYS A 654 17.07 1.32 18.28
C LYS A 654 15.64 0.89 17.97
N SER A 655 15.43 0.22 16.84
CA SER A 655 14.11 -0.27 16.42
C SER A 655 13.56 -1.34 17.37
N VAL A 656 14.42 -2.23 17.88
CA VAL A 656 14.07 -3.24 18.89
C VAL A 656 13.71 -2.58 20.22
N THR A 657 14.47 -1.58 20.65
CA THR A 657 14.19 -0.83 21.90
C THR A 657 12.86 -0.08 21.82
N ILE A 658 12.53 0.48 20.65
CA ILE A 658 11.22 1.09 20.41
C ILE A 658 10.10 0.05 20.55
N ARG A 659 10.25 -1.11 19.90
CA ARG A 659 9.27 -2.20 19.96
C ARG A 659 9.03 -2.67 21.40
N ASP A 660 10.10 -2.91 22.15
CA ASP A 660 10.04 -3.59 23.46
C ASP A 660 9.72 -2.63 24.63
N ASN A 661 10.05 -1.35 24.50
CA ASN A 661 9.90 -0.37 25.58
C ASN A 661 8.97 0.79 25.22
N ILE A 662 9.27 1.55 24.17
CA ILE A 662 8.54 2.79 23.84
C ILE A 662 7.07 2.54 23.56
N LEU A 663 6.75 1.52 22.75
CA LEU A 663 5.35 1.19 22.44
C LEU A 663 4.54 0.81 23.68
N ASN A 664 5.15 0.14 24.66
CA ASN A 664 4.50 -0.21 25.92
C ASN A 664 4.21 1.06 26.75
N LEU A 665 5.19 1.96 26.90
CA LEU A 665 5.01 3.23 27.61
C LEU A 665 3.96 4.13 26.93
N MET A 666 3.93 4.18 25.60
CA MET A 666 2.87 4.87 24.85
C MET A 666 1.49 4.28 25.17
N GLY A 667 1.37 2.94 25.22
CA GLY A 667 0.13 2.26 25.60
C GLY A 667 -0.34 2.62 27.02
N GLU A 668 0.58 2.65 27.99
CA GLU A 668 0.26 3.01 29.37
C GLU A 668 -0.20 4.46 29.53
N LEU A 669 0.48 5.40 28.85
CA LEU A 669 0.09 6.81 28.84
C LEU A 669 -1.27 7.01 28.18
N ARG A 670 -1.52 6.31 27.06
CA ARG A 670 -2.81 6.32 26.38
C ARG A 670 -3.94 5.87 27.29
N LEU A 671 -3.78 4.75 27.99
CA LEU A 671 -4.82 4.22 28.89
C LEU A 671 -5.24 5.24 29.96
N ALA A 672 -4.28 5.95 30.56
CA ALA A 672 -4.58 6.97 31.56
C ALA A 672 -5.31 8.19 30.96
N CYS A 673 -4.90 8.64 29.77
CA CYS A 673 -5.53 9.78 29.08
C CYS A 673 -6.94 9.43 28.56
N ASP A 674 -7.13 8.25 27.98
CA ASP A 674 -8.42 7.78 27.47
C ASP A 674 -9.42 7.60 28.65
N GLU A 675 -8.97 7.14 29.82
CA GLU A 675 -9.82 7.10 31.03
C GLU A 675 -10.22 8.52 31.48
N ALA A 676 -9.27 9.47 31.47
CA ALA A 676 -9.54 10.86 31.84
C ALA A 676 -10.54 11.55 30.90
N GLU A 677 -10.53 11.22 29.60
CA GLU A 677 -11.53 11.70 28.62
C GLU A 677 -12.96 11.36 29.06
N THR A 678 -13.17 10.13 29.58
CA THR A 678 -14.52 9.67 29.96
C THR A 678 -15.09 10.36 31.20
N LEU A 679 -14.22 10.97 32.03
CA LEU A 679 -14.59 11.60 33.29
C LEU A 679 -14.59 13.14 33.19
N THR A 680 -13.82 13.71 32.26
CA THR A 680 -13.67 15.15 32.09
C THR A 680 -14.83 15.72 31.30
N ALA A 681 -15.44 16.81 31.78
CA ALA A 681 -16.55 17.42 31.06
C ALA A 681 -16.10 17.94 29.68
N LYS A 682 -16.95 17.76 28.66
CA LYS A 682 -16.65 18.12 27.25
C LYS A 682 -16.16 19.57 27.08
N SER A 683 -16.63 20.50 27.89
CA SER A 683 -16.22 21.91 27.84
C SER A 683 -14.77 22.17 28.24
N TYR A 684 -14.14 21.24 28.97
CA TYR A 684 -12.73 21.31 29.38
C TYR A 684 -11.83 20.48 28.47
N TRP A 685 -12.37 19.47 27.80
CA TRP A 685 -11.58 18.58 26.97
C TRP A 685 -11.00 19.31 25.75
N PRO A 686 -9.68 19.23 25.50
CA PRO A 686 -8.99 20.20 24.64
C PRO A 686 -9.14 19.95 23.14
N PHE A 687 -9.65 18.80 22.71
CA PHE A 687 -9.74 18.44 21.30
C PHE A 687 -10.94 17.53 20.97
N PRO A 688 -11.35 17.42 19.70
CA PRO A 688 -12.49 16.58 19.30
C PRO A 688 -12.36 15.11 19.72
N THR A 689 -13.45 14.54 20.23
CA THR A 689 -13.55 13.12 20.61
C THR A 689 -13.72 12.23 19.38
N TYR A 690 -13.60 10.91 19.54
CA TYR A 690 -13.89 9.98 18.44
C TYR A 690 -15.33 10.07 17.93
N ALA A 691 -16.30 10.33 18.82
CA ALA A 691 -17.69 10.54 18.42
C ALA A 691 -17.83 11.77 17.51
N ASP A 692 -17.07 12.83 17.78
CA ASP A 692 -17.05 14.01 16.93
C ASP A 692 -16.41 13.69 15.57
N LEU A 693 -15.29 12.96 15.55
CA LEU A 693 -14.50 12.67 14.33
C LEU A 693 -15.18 11.66 13.40
N LEU A 694 -15.69 10.53 13.91
CA LEU A 694 -16.26 9.46 13.09
C LEU A 694 -17.62 9.83 12.45
N PHE A 695 -18.33 10.80 13.03
CA PHE A 695 -19.66 11.22 12.56
C PHE A 695 -19.68 12.70 12.11
N CYS A 696 -18.51 13.28 11.80
CA CYS A 696 -18.37 14.69 11.45
C CYS A 696 -18.93 15.07 10.08
N VAL A 697 -18.76 14.20 9.08
CA VAL A 697 -19.23 14.46 7.72
C VAL A 697 -20.73 14.21 7.68
N ARG A 698 -21.52 15.22 7.33
CA ARG A 698 -22.98 15.16 7.26
C ARG A 698 -23.46 15.45 5.85
#